data_AF-A0A2K9ERL3-F1
#
_entry.id   AF-A0A2K9ERL3-F1
#
_cell.length_a   1.000
_cell.length_b   1.000
_cell.length_c   1.000
_cell.angle_alpha   90.00
_cell.angle_beta   90.00
_cell.angle_gamma   90.00
#
_symmetry.space_group_name_H-M   'P 1'
#
loop_
_entity.id
_entity.type
_entity.pdbx_description
1 polymer ?
#
loop_
_entity_poly.entity_id
_entity_poly.type
_entity_poly.pdbx_seq_one_letter_code
_entity_poly.pdbx_strand_id
1 'polypeptide(L)'
;MKKIHMFFWILLMFWCLFFNFTYASKSNLYYNSNVFSFSVSEDAGFFLYGKEYTGSDNSITLVDKKGEFTLLITSDIINNQALNNMRQITGDNTSSNKEIFYKIFEYKISHFKALVEHSKNNFYFDSQVNPSSETYIKIFEEHNQILFGENSNIILFNTIEEDKQSFTEKTNINITIPSSLNMTIYSINITGKKGFLTGENINRISLLIQGLSIPNSTNTNDTLDVFKDKEAVKRANQGIYPNFDKTNVEFVEYKNQKHNYKIYHPSTSIPYLQNNIISNLDYVSFKINHNTHYSITAETLNPNHAYPADVYVIYKKGELKYLYNDKLTVLDSGKINISGEYYDFLKYKIEMDNDALYVTDVYIIQNLKLFTVSLNSYYKEASEAILNIFRKIVSSFEITNSDKIDVYNENVTFNVFTNNLNEYSFLYPAHWTITNKSKTMDSAAFYVSSREYSTTLDIFTGEFAPFPTHSQESLFKLIIEDASLDKYLKGYNIPYKGRPYKTLTTTFKKEGDAIFVNKLINYLDKRDRYRLACSSYIIYSNKVYSLFISINDFLAPGTDYTDNRLMYILDTIVQSFDIKRNEVFLEDSRVAFTKDTLRKVLCANALISQASFLNLKNDILTHPAVLLFAEYPEIFSQIKYFLK
;
A
#
# COMPACT_ATOMS: atom_id res chain seq x y z
N MET A 1 19.84 -18.36 19.23
CA MET A 1 20.30 -18.00 20.59
C MET A 1 19.85 -16.61 21.10
N LYS A 2 19.39 -15.65 20.27
CA LYS A 2 18.92 -14.33 20.76
C LYS A 2 17.50 -14.31 21.39
N LYS A 3 16.59 -15.23 21.01
CA LYS A 3 15.22 -15.30 21.58
C LYS A 3 15.15 -15.86 23.01
N ILE A 4 16.07 -16.77 23.37
CA ILE A 4 16.15 -17.33 24.73
C ILE A 4 16.60 -16.25 25.72
N HIS A 5 17.47 -15.31 25.33
CA HIS A 5 17.84 -14.21 26.20
C HIS A 5 16.70 -13.23 26.47
N MET A 6 15.90 -12.86 25.45
CA MET A 6 14.78 -11.94 25.66
C MET A 6 13.67 -12.55 26.54
N PHE A 7 13.39 -13.85 26.35
CA PHE A 7 12.44 -14.58 27.20
C PHE A 7 13.00 -14.79 28.62
N PHE A 8 14.31 -14.99 28.77
CA PHE A 8 14.98 -15.04 30.07
C PHE A 8 14.94 -13.69 30.79
N TRP A 9 15.05 -12.56 30.08
CA TRP A 9 14.89 -11.22 30.64
C TRP A 9 13.45 -10.91 31.06
N ILE A 10 12.45 -11.40 30.31
CA ILE A 10 11.03 -11.29 30.68
C ILE A 10 10.70 -12.20 31.88
N LEU A 11 11.23 -13.42 31.91
CA LEU A 11 11.06 -14.35 33.03
C LEU A 11 11.80 -13.88 34.29
N LEU A 12 12.97 -13.24 34.13
CA LEU A 12 13.73 -12.59 35.20
C LEU A 12 12.98 -11.35 35.72
N MET A 13 12.38 -10.53 34.85
CA MET A 13 11.46 -9.46 35.27
C MET A 13 10.25 -10.02 36.04
N PHE A 14 9.72 -11.17 35.64
CA PHE A 14 8.60 -11.83 36.32
C PHE A 14 9.01 -12.45 37.68
N TRP A 15 10.26 -12.91 37.81
CA TRP A 15 10.81 -13.40 39.09
C TRP A 15 11.27 -12.27 40.01
N CYS A 16 11.69 -11.12 39.48
CA CYS A 16 12.00 -9.93 40.26
C CYS A 16 10.74 -9.26 40.86
N LEU A 17 9.54 -9.57 40.37
CA LEU A 17 8.26 -9.17 41.01
C LEU A 17 8.01 -9.85 42.38
N PHE A 18 8.83 -10.84 42.77
CA PHE A 18 8.69 -11.56 44.04
C PHE A 18 9.70 -11.14 45.14
N PHE A 19 10.57 -10.16 44.90
CA PHE A 19 11.58 -9.76 45.88
C PHE A 19 11.32 -8.38 46.50
N ASN A 20 11.26 -8.40 47.83
CA ASN A 20 11.00 -7.33 48.80
C ASN A 20 11.27 -5.89 48.34
N PHE A 21 10.18 -5.14 48.19
CA PHE A 21 10.15 -3.69 48.16
C PHE A 21 10.82 -3.13 49.44
N THR A 22 11.89 -2.37 49.28
CA THR A 22 12.38 -1.51 50.36
C THR A 22 11.41 -0.36 50.52
N TYR A 23 10.56 -0.45 51.53
CA TYR A 23 9.71 0.64 51.99
C TYR A 23 10.61 1.79 52.47
N ALA A 24 10.78 2.81 51.64
CA ALA A 24 11.34 4.08 52.08
C ALA A 24 10.22 4.92 52.69
N SER A 25 10.14 4.94 54.02
CA SER A 25 9.21 5.75 54.82
C SER A 25 9.58 7.24 54.80
N LYS A 26 9.51 7.89 53.63
CA LYS A 26 9.52 9.36 53.51
C LYS A 26 8.34 9.78 52.65
N SER A 27 7.54 10.69 53.21
CA SER A 27 6.24 11.16 52.74
C SER A 27 6.16 11.69 51.29
N ASN A 28 7.30 11.92 50.63
CA ASN A 28 7.38 12.36 49.24
C ASN A 28 8.38 11.51 48.46
N LEU A 29 7.99 11.11 47.26
CA LEU A 29 8.85 10.48 46.26
C LEU A 29 9.77 11.55 45.68
N TYR A 30 11.08 11.44 45.95
CA TYR A 30 12.07 12.46 45.63
C TYR A 30 13.24 11.90 44.82
N TYR A 31 13.62 12.60 43.76
CA TYR A 31 14.82 12.37 42.99
C TYR A 31 15.56 13.69 42.78
N ASN A 32 16.88 13.67 42.86
CA ASN A 32 17.71 14.83 42.65
C ASN A 32 18.99 14.46 41.91
N SER A 33 19.29 15.19 40.85
CA SER A 33 20.52 15.09 40.06
C SER A 33 21.07 16.50 39.82
N ASN A 34 22.24 16.59 39.20
CA ASN A 34 22.79 17.88 38.77
C ASN A 34 22.02 18.51 37.60
N VAL A 35 21.12 17.76 36.94
CA VAL A 35 20.46 18.16 35.69
C VAL A 35 18.97 18.51 35.89
N PHE A 36 18.30 17.81 36.79
CA PHE A 36 16.92 18.08 37.22
C PHE A 36 16.62 17.44 38.58
N SER A 37 15.58 17.93 39.26
CA SER A 37 15.01 17.31 40.45
C SER A 37 13.52 17.01 40.26
N PHE A 38 13.00 16.05 41.01
CA PHE A 38 11.62 15.61 40.92
C PHE A 38 11.08 15.35 42.33
N SER A 39 9.91 15.90 42.66
CA SER A 39 9.26 15.71 43.95
C SER A 39 7.75 15.62 43.81
N VAL A 40 7.16 14.51 44.26
CA VAL A 40 5.71 14.29 44.30
C VAL A 40 5.33 13.56 45.59
N SER A 41 4.14 13.83 46.14
CA SER A 41 3.63 13.12 47.33
C SER A 41 3.49 11.61 47.08
N GLU A 42 3.78 10.78 48.09
CA GLU A 42 3.58 9.32 48.01
C GLU A 42 2.13 8.91 47.70
N ASP A 43 1.16 9.75 48.10
CA ASP A 43 -0.28 9.55 47.86
C ASP A 43 -0.64 9.60 46.36
N ALA A 44 0.26 10.10 45.50
CA ALA A 44 0.07 10.08 44.04
C ALA A 44 0.08 8.66 43.46
N GLY A 45 0.56 7.67 44.22
CA GLY A 45 0.45 6.26 43.86
C GLY A 45 1.46 5.83 42.79
N PHE A 46 2.74 6.16 42.95
CA PHE A 46 3.83 5.74 42.06
C PHE A 46 4.97 5.06 42.81
N PHE A 47 5.75 4.25 42.11
CA PHE A 47 7.04 3.74 42.55
C PHE A 47 8.15 4.26 41.63
N LEU A 48 9.33 4.54 42.20
CA LEU A 48 10.54 4.83 41.43
C LEU A 48 11.21 3.51 41.07
N TYR A 49 11.44 3.26 39.78
CA TYR A 49 12.13 2.06 39.34
C TYR A 49 13.62 2.18 39.72
N GLY A 50 14.16 1.18 40.41
CA GLY A 50 15.39 1.29 41.21
C GLY A 50 16.65 1.76 40.46
N LYS A 51 17.53 2.46 41.19
CA LYS A 51 18.84 2.98 40.73
C LYS A 51 19.75 1.94 40.07
N GLU A 52 19.54 0.65 40.32
CA GLU A 52 20.33 -0.45 39.76
C GLU A 52 20.08 -0.68 38.26
N TYR A 53 19.02 -0.09 37.68
CA TYR A 53 18.65 -0.24 36.26
C TYR A 53 18.57 1.08 35.48
N THR A 54 18.64 2.24 36.14
CA THR A 54 18.81 3.55 35.48
C THR A 54 20.30 3.84 35.34
N GLY A 55 20.92 3.38 34.24
CA GLY A 55 22.38 3.41 34.04
C GLY A 55 23.06 4.78 33.97
N SER A 56 22.38 5.89 34.32
CA SER A 56 22.96 7.24 34.31
C SER A 56 22.21 8.20 35.24
N ASP A 57 22.89 9.21 35.78
CA ASP A 57 22.31 10.33 36.55
C ASP A 57 21.35 11.24 35.75
N ASN A 58 21.08 10.90 34.49
CA ASN A 58 20.33 11.72 33.53
C ASN A 58 18.93 11.17 33.19
N SER A 59 18.48 10.10 33.85
CA SER A 59 17.15 9.51 33.61
C SER A 59 16.47 8.97 34.86
N ILE A 60 15.13 9.03 34.88
CA ILE A 60 14.29 8.38 35.88
C ILE A 60 13.09 7.67 35.23
N THR A 61 12.70 6.54 35.79
CA THR A 61 11.49 5.82 35.40
C THR A 61 10.56 5.70 36.61
N LEU A 62 9.32 6.15 36.45
CA LEU A 62 8.23 6.02 37.41
C LEU A 62 7.21 5.02 36.87
N VAL A 63 6.73 4.16 37.76
CA VAL A 63 5.71 3.16 37.44
C VAL A 63 4.51 3.40 38.34
N ASP A 64 3.33 3.48 37.74
CA ASP A 64 2.08 3.55 38.48
C ASP A 64 1.89 2.31 39.36
N LYS A 65 1.51 2.49 40.63
CA LYS A 65 1.22 1.39 41.57
C LYS A 65 0.10 0.48 41.06
N LYS A 66 -0.85 1.02 40.29
CA LYS A 66 -1.93 0.23 39.65
C LYS A 66 -1.50 -0.43 38.33
N GLY A 67 -0.31 -0.09 37.81
CA GLY A 67 0.22 -0.64 36.56
C GLY A 67 -0.49 -0.13 35.30
N GLU A 68 -1.15 1.03 35.35
CA GLU A 68 -1.89 1.59 34.21
C GLU A 68 -0.97 2.30 33.21
N PHE A 69 0.09 2.96 33.70
CA PHE A 69 1.08 3.64 32.88
C PHE A 69 2.47 3.76 33.53
N THR A 70 3.46 4.09 32.72
CA THR A 70 4.83 4.42 33.11
C THR A 70 5.21 5.80 32.61
N LEU A 71 6.14 6.45 33.31
CA LEU A 71 6.70 7.75 32.93
C LEU A 71 8.23 7.65 32.95
N LEU A 72 8.87 8.02 31.86
CA LEU A 72 10.32 8.09 31.71
C LEU A 72 10.74 9.53 31.45
N ILE A 73 11.59 10.09 32.32
CA ILE A 73 12.24 11.38 32.10
C ILE A 73 13.69 11.12 31.73
N THR A 74 14.16 11.79 30.68
CA THR A 74 15.54 11.72 30.19
C THR A 74 16.05 13.13 29.88
N SER A 75 17.37 13.31 29.92
CA SER A 75 18.02 14.58 29.64
C SER A 75 19.25 14.40 28.75
N ASP A 76 19.27 15.14 27.64
CA ASP A 76 20.35 15.14 26.66
C ASP A 76 21.15 16.45 26.78
N ILE A 77 22.34 16.38 27.36
CA ILE A 77 23.23 17.53 27.51
C ILE A 77 23.96 17.78 26.18
N ILE A 78 23.79 18.98 25.63
CA ILE A 78 24.36 19.41 24.36
C ILE A 78 25.74 20.04 24.60
N ASN A 79 26.78 19.28 24.25
CA ASN A 79 28.16 19.76 24.35
C ASN A 79 28.63 20.50 23.08
N ASN A 80 29.82 21.09 23.15
CA ASN A 80 30.42 21.82 22.02
C ASN A 80 30.59 20.97 20.75
N GLN A 81 30.80 19.66 20.89
CA GLN A 81 30.90 18.76 19.74
C GLN A 81 29.56 18.63 19.02
N ALA A 82 28.46 18.46 19.74
CA ALA A 82 27.12 18.41 19.16
C ALA A 82 26.75 19.71 18.43
N LEU A 83 27.12 20.87 19.01
CA LEU A 83 26.95 22.16 18.34
C LEU A 83 27.75 22.24 17.04
N ASN A 84 29.04 21.90 17.07
CA ASN A 84 29.90 21.94 15.89
C ASN A 84 29.41 20.99 14.80
N ASN A 85 28.94 19.79 15.15
CA ASN A 85 28.35 18.86 14.20
C ASN A 85 27.10 19.45 13.53
N MET A 86 26.21 20.09 14.30
CA MET A 86 25.00 20.71 13.74
C MET A 86 25.33 21.89 12.81
N ARG A 87 26.36 22.69 13.14
CA ARG A 87 26.86 23.75 12.25
C ARG A 87 27.34 23.19 10.92
N GLN A 88 28.06 22.07 10.93
CA GLN A 88 28.52 21.40 9.71
C GLN A 88 27.35 20.87 8.87
N ILE A 89 26.37 20.21 9.50
CA ILE A 89 25.18 19.68 8.82
C ILE A 89 24.39 20.80 8.14
N THR A 90 24.26 21.94 8.80
CA THR A 90 23.44 23.06 8.33
C THR A 90 24.21 24.09 7.51
N GLY A 91 25.54 23.97 7.40
CA GLY A 91 26.41 24.97 6.79
C GLY A 91 26.45 26.31 7.54
N ASP A 92 26.06 26.34 8.81
CA ASP A 92 25.87 27.57 9.60
C ASP A 92 27.01 27.80 10.60
N ASN A 93 27.97 28.61 10.20
CA ASN A 93 29.11 29.00 11.03
C ASN A 93 28.92 30.36 11.75
N THR A 94 27.78 31.03 11.54
CA THR A 94 27.58 32.42 11.99
C THR A 94 26.62 32.57 13.16
N SER A 95 25.62 31.69 13.25
CA SER A 95 24.61 31.78 14.32
C SER A 95 25.20 31.57 15.70
N SER A 96 24.57 32.10 16.73
CA SER A 96 24.93 31.87 18.13
C SER A 96 24.76 30.41 18.56
N ASN A 97 25.40 30.00 19.66
CA ASN A 97 25.23 28.64 20.20
C ASN A 97 23.77 28.36 20.60
N LYS A 98 23.04 29.38 21.06
CA LYS A 98 21.61 29.28 21.37
C LYS A 98 20.79 28.95 20.13
N GLU A 99 21.05 29.62 19.01
CA GLU A 99 20.36 29.35 17.75
C GLU A 99 20.68 27.95 17.21
N ILE A 100 21.95 27.51 17.28
CA ILE A 100 22.33 26.15 16.91
C ILE A 100 21.69 25.11 17.84
N PHE A 101 21.56 25.40 19.14
CA PHE A 101 20.85 24.54 20.07
C PHE A 101 19.39 24.31 19.66
N TYR A 102 18.65 25.36 19.28
CA TYR A 102 17.28 25.16 18.78
C TYR A 102 17.24 24.41 17.45
N LYS A 103 18.24 24.54 16.57
CA LYS A 103 18.36 23.66 15.39
C LYS A 103 18.53 22.19 15.75
N ILE A 104 19.25 21.88 16.84
CA ILE A 104 19.35 20.50 17.37
C ILE A 104 18.00 20.02 17.92
N PHE A 105 17.27 20.89 18.61
CA PHE A 105 15.91 20.59 19.09
C PHE A 105 14.95 20.27 17.93
N GLU A 106 14.90 21.12 16.90
CA GLU A 106 14.10 20.87 15.70
C GLU A 106 14.55 19.58 14.98
N TYR A 107 15.87 19.35 14.89
CA TYR A 107 16.40 18.12 14.33
C TYR A 107 15.92 16.89 15.11
N LYS A 108 15.90 16.92 16.45
CA LYS A 108 15.39 15.84 17.29
C LYS A 108 13.91 15.58 17.05
N ILE A 109 13.08 16.62 16.95
CA ILE A 109 11.66 16.48 16.61
C ILE A 109 11.48 15.85 15.22
N SER A 110 12.32 16.23 14.24
CA SER A 110 12.22 15.67 12.89
C SER A 110 12.50 14.16 12.82
N HIS A 111 13.24 13.58 13.79
CA HIS A 111 13.44 12.13 13.87
C HIS A 111 12.14 11.40 14.17
N PHE A 112 11.27 11.96 15.01
CA PHE A 112 9.98 11.36 15.30
C PHE A 112 9.10 11.32 14.04
N LYS A 113 9.11 12.40 13.25
CA LYS A 113 8.39 12.44 11.96
C LYS A 113 8.94 11.39 10.99
N ALA A 114 10.27 11.26 10.89
CA ALA A 114 10.89 10.20 10.08
C ALA A 114 10.53 8.79 10.57
N LEU A 115 10.45 8.58 11.90
CA LEU A 115 10.03 7.31 12.49
C LEU A 115 8.56 6.98 12.17
N VAL A 116 7.68 7.98 12.20
CA VAL A 116 6.27 7.83 11.81
C VAL A 116 6.18 7.38 10.35
N GLU A 117 6.88 8.05 9.43
CA GLU A 117 6.94 7.65 8.02
C GLU A 117 7.53 6.24 7.83
N HIS A 118 8.60 5.91 8.54
CA HIS A 118 9.16 4.56 8.52
C HIS A 118 8.17 3.50 9.02
N SER A 119 7.40 3.81 10.08
CA SER A 119 6.36 2.89 10.58
C SER A 119 5.24 2.66 9.58
N LYS A 120 4.85 3.67 8.79
CA LYS A 120 3.86 3.51 7.71
C LYS A 120 4.35 2.54 6.64
N ASN A 121 5.62 2.64 6.25
CA ASN A 121 6.20 1.71 5.28
C ASN A 121 6.20 0.26 5.79
N ASN A 122 6.53 0.05 7.07
CA ASN A 122 6.43 -1.29 7.67
C ASN A 122 4.98 -1.78 7.65
N PHE A 123 4.05 -0.98 8.17
CA PHE A 123 2.61 -1.27 8.15
C PHE A 123 2.09 -1.68 6.77
N TYR A 124 2.52 -1.02 5.69
CA TYR A 124 2.13 -1.34 4.31
C TYR A 124 2.73 -2.65 3.78
N PHE A 125 4.00 -2.93 4.07
CA PHE A 125 4.75 -4.02 3.42
C PHE A 125 5.21 -5.13 4.36
N ASP A 126 4.69 -5.19 5.58
CA ASP A 126 5.01 -6.20 6.59
C ASP A 126 5.18 -7.61 5.98
N SER A 127 6.19 -8.33 6.47
CA SER A 127 6.59 -9.72 6.16
C SER A 127 7.57 -10.03 5.02
N GLN A 128 7.95 -9.09 4.14
CA GLN A 128 8.71 -9.48 2.93
C GLN A 128 10.24 -9.45 3.02
N VAL A 129 10.84 -8.69 3.93
CA VAL A 129 12.32 -8.61 4.07
C VAL A 129 12.79 -9.00 5.46
N ASN A 130 11.98 -8.73 6.49
CA ASN A 130 12.10 -9.30 7.82
C ASN A 130 10.68 -9.51 8.38
N PRO A 131 10.34 -10.68 8.93
CA PRO A 131 9.06 -10.92 9.59
C PRO A 131 9.05 -10.26 10.98
N SER A 132 9.34 -8.96 11.03
CA SER A 132 9.08 -8.14 12.21
C SER A 132 7.58 -7.93 12.36
N SER A 133 7.19 -7.72 13.61
CA SER A 133 5.88 -7.26 14.05
C SER A 133 5.36 -6.09 13.21
N GLU A 134 4.07 -6.08 12.84
CA GLU A 134 3.42 -4.86 12.36
C GLU A 134 3.67 -3.75 13.39
N THR A 135 4.21 -2.63 12.91
CA THR A 135 4.45 -1.44 13.72
C THR A 135 3.80 -0.24 13.06
N TYR A 136 2.95 0.45 13.79
CA TYR A 136 2.27 1.64 13.29
C TYR A 136 2.18 2.70 14.38
N ILE A 137 2.47 3.94 14.00
CA ILE A 137 2.37 5.12 14.87
C ILE A 137 1.24 6.02 14.35
N LYS A 138 0.23 6.24 15.18
CA LYS A 138 -0.86 7.19 14.88
C LYS A 138 -0.78 8.37 15.83
N ILE A 139 -0.47 9.54 15.29
CA ILE A 139 -0.56 10.80 16.02
C ILE A 139 -2.03 11.23 16.07
N PHE A 140 -2.52 11.56 17.25
CA PHE A 140 -3.87 12.12 17.44
C PHE A 140 -3.83 13.63 17.54
N GLU A 141 -2.76 14.16 18.17
CA GLU A 141 -2.58 15.58 18.42
C GLU A 141 -1.08 15.92 18.58
N GLU A 142 -0.66 17.08 18.06
CA GLU A 142 0.67 17.65 18.24
C GLU A 142 0.53 19.15 18.56
N HIS A 143 1.10 19.58 19.70
CA HIS A 143 1.03 20.95 20.17
C HIS A 143 2.40 21.48 20.55
N ASN A 144 2.54 22.80 20.43
CA ASN A 144 3.61 23.54 21.07
C ASN A 144 3.02 24.31 22.25
N GLN A 145 3.58 24.11 23.45
CA GLN A 145 3.13 24.74 24.69
C GLN A 145 4.34 25.28 25.45
N ILE A 146 4.20 26.44 26.09
CA ILE A 146 5.22 26.95 26.98
C ILE A 146 5.22 26.10 28.25
N LEU A 147 6.24 25.27 28.43
CA LEU A 147 6.49 24.52 29.65
C LEU A 147 7.85 24.93 30.20
N PHE A 148 7.90 25.16 31.50
CA PHE A 148 9.11 25.62 32.19
C PHE A 148 9.74 26.90 31.61
N GLY A 149 8.92 27.77 30.99
CA GLY A 149 9.35 29.01 30.36
C GLY A 149 9.88 28.85 28.93
N GLU A 150 9.85 27.64 28.37
CA GLU A 150 10.41 27.30 27.06
C GLU A 150 9.33 26.69 26.16
N ASN A 151 9.41 26.98 24.86
CA ASN A 151 8.45 26.45 23.88
C ASN A 151 8.71 24.95 23.64
N SER A 152 7.84 24.11 24.20
CA SER A 152 8.00 22.66 24.26
C SER A 152 7.04 21.97 23.29
N ASN A 153 7.50 20.87 22.67
CA ASN A 153 6.70 20.07 21.76
C ASN A 153 6.06 18.90 22.52
N ILE A 154 4.75 18.71 22.33
CA ILE A 154 3.95 17.67 22.98
C ILE A 154 3.21 16.89 21.90
N ILE A 155 3.33 15.56 21.93
CA ILE A 155 2.70 14.68 20.95
C ILE A 155 1.91 13.59 21.69
N LEU A 156 0.60 13.48 21.40
CA LEU A 156 -0.24 12.36 21.80
C LEU A 156 -0.38 11.39 20.63
N PHE A 157 0.06 10.15 20.83
CA PHE A 157 0.06 9.14 19.78
C PHE A 157 -0.14 7.74 20.34
N ASN A 158 -0.68 6.83 19.53
CA ASN A 158 -0.67 5.41 19.87
C ASN A 158 0.34 4.66 19.01
N THR A 159 0.81 3.54 19.53
CA THR A 159 1.65 2.59 18.81
C THR A 159 1.02 1.21 18.85
N ILE A 160 1.19 0.47 17.75
CA ILE A 160 0.92 -0.97 17.70
C ILE A 160 2.24 -1.70 17.58
N GLU A 161 2.35 -2.80 18.31
CA GLU A 161 3.38 -3.81 18.15
C GLU A 161 2.70 -5.18 18.12
N GLU A 162 2.81 -5.89 17.00
CA GLU A 162 2.17 -7.19 16.77
C GLU A 162 3.13 -8.38 16.94
N ASP A 163 2.82 -9.37 17.78
CA ASP A 163 3.34 -10.72 17.58
C ASP A 163 2.32 -11.51 16.74
N LYS A 164 2.75 -12.55 16.00
CA LYS A 164 1.98 -13.29 14.96
C LYS A 164 0.54 -13.72 15.32
N GLN A 165 0.13 -13.65 16.58
CA GLN A 165 -1.20 -14.05 17.07
C GLN A 165 -1.85 -13.03 18.02
N SER A 166 -1.21 -11.88 18.28
CA SER A 166 -1.70 -10.88 19.22
C SER A 166 -1.07 -9.52 18.97
N PHE A 167 -1.86 -8.46 19.03
CA PHE A 167 -1.35 -7.10 18.97
C PHE A 167 -1.44 -6.44 20.34
N THR A 168 -0.41 -5.67 20.69
CA THR A 168 -0.47 -4.77 21.85
C THR A 168 -0.52 -3.34 21.34
N GLU A 169 -1.54 -2.61 21.79
CA GLU A 169 -1.66 -1.19 21.51
C GLU A 169 -1.38 -0.37 22.77
N LYS A 170 -0.50 0.62 22.64
CA LYS A 170 -0.11 1.53 23.72
C LYS A 170 -0.48 2.96 23.34
N THR A 171 -0.92 3.72 24.32
CA THR A 171 -1.11 5.18 24.20
C THR A 171 0.10 5.86 24.82
N ASN A 172 0.65 6.85 24.13
CA ASN A 172 1.89 7.51 24.48
C ASN A 172 1.72 9.04 24.43
N ILE A 173 2.41 9.72 25.35
CA ILE A 173 2.58 11.17 25.34
C ILE A 173 4.07 11.44 25.40
N ASN A 174 4.61 12.09 24.37
CA ASN A 174 5.99 12.57 24.36
C ASN A 174 5.99 14.08 24.57
N ILE A 175 6.82 14.55 25.49
CA ILE A 175 7.04 15.96 25.77
C ILE A 175 8.54 16.21 25.60
N THR A 176 8.91 17.12 24.70
CA THR A 176 10.30 17.54 24.50
C THR A 176 10.45 19.01 24.88
N ILE A 177 11.26 19.28 25.91
CA ILE A 177 11.44 20.59 26.53
C ILE A 177 12.87 21.07 26.25
N PRO A 178 13.05 22.13 25.44
CA PRO A 178 14.36 22.72 25.22
C PRO A 178 14.74 23.63 26.40
N SER A 179 15.95 23.49 26.96
CA SER A 179 16.51 24.47 27.91
C SER A 179 17.83 24.99 27.37
N SER A 180 17.75 26.14 26.70
CA SER A 180 18.94 26.74 26.05
C SER A 180 19.96 27.24 27.08
N LEU A 181 19.51 27.71 28.25
CA LEU A 181 20.39 28.16 29.34
C LEU A 181 21.20 27.00 29.94
N ASN A 182 20.57 25.83 30.10
CA ASN A 182 21.25 24.63 30.60
C ASN A 182 21.92 23.83 29.48
N MET A 183 21.81 24.27 28.22
CA MET A 183 22.23 23.53 27.03
C MET A 183 21.75 22.07 27.05
N THR A 184 20.51 21.84 27.47
CA THR A 184 19.98 20.49 27.69
C THR A 184 18.58 20.36 27.09
N ILE A 185 18.29 19.24 26.45
CA ILE A 185 16.95 18.89 25.96
C ILE A 185 16.39 17.80 26.87
N TYR A 186 15.28 18.07 27.54
CA TYR A 186 14.59 17.10 28.38
C TYR A 186 13.49 16.40 27.57
N SER A 187 13.35 15.09 27.77
CA SER A 187 12.29 14.30 27.15
C SER A 187 11.52 13.52 28.22
N ILE A 188 10.22 13.76 28.30
CA ILE A 188 9.28 13.04 29.17
C ILE A 188 8.42 12.15 28.27
N ASN A 189 8.47 10.84 28.50
CA ASN A 189 7.67 9.85 27.78
C ASN A 189 6.72 9.19 28.77
N ILE A 190 5.41 9.33 28.54
CA ILE A 190 4.38 8.66 29.31
C ILE A 190 3.78 7.58 28.42
N THR A 191 3.74 6.33 28.89
CA THR A 191 3.26 5.19 28.12
C THR A 191 2.29 4.38 28.95
N GLY A 192 1.08 4.14 28.44
CA GLY A 192 0.08 3.31 29.09
C GLY A 192 -0.65 2.39 28.10
N LYS A 193 -1.46 1.48 28.63
CA LYS A 193 -2.33 0.64 27.79
C LYS A 193 -3.39 1.52 27.10
N LYS A 194 -3.84 1.13 25.92
CA LYS A 194 -4.98 1.81 25.27
C LYS A 194 -6.13 2.02 26.27
N GLY A 195 -6.64 3.25 26.33
CA GLY A 195 -7.76 3.63 27.20
C GLY A 195 -7.35 4.18 28.57
N PHE A 196 -6.05 4.29 28.89
CA PHE A 196 -5.59 4.73 30.21
C PHE A 196 -5.79 6.23 30.51
N LEU A 197 -6.08 7.07 29.51
CA LEU A 197 -6.25 8.52 29.69
C LEU A 197 -7.64 8.84 30.27
N THR A 198 -7.89 8.36 31.48
CA THR A 198 -9.07 8.69 32.29
C THR A 198 -8.87 10.03 32.98
N GLY A 199 -9.95 10.65 33.47
CA GLY A 199 -9.84 11.91 34.22
C GLY A 199 -8.95 11.80 35.46
N GLU A 200 -8.98 10.66 36.16
CA GLU A 200 -8.08 10.37 37.28
C GLU A 200 -6.62 10.36 36.81
N ASN A 201 -6.30 9.62 35.74
CA ASN A 201 -4.93 9.50 35.25
C ASN A 201 -4.39 10.79 34.64
N ILE A 202 -5.22 11.59 33.97
CA ILE A 202 -4.85 12.92 33.47
C ILE A 202 -4.45 13.84 34.63
N ASN A 203 -5.20 13.84 35.72
CA ASN A 203 -4.86 14.61 36.92
C ASN A 203 -3.55 14.12 37.53
N ARG A 204 -3.36 12.81 37.64
CA ARG A 204 -2.12 12.22 38.16
C ARG A 204 -0.91 12.57 37.29
N ILE A 205 -1.03 12.50 35.96
CA ILE A 205 0.02 12.93 35.03
C ILE A 205 0.35 14.41 35.21
N SER A 206 -0.66 15.27 35.35
CA SER A 206 -0.46 16.71 35.57
C SER A 206 0.34 16.96 36.85
N LEU A 207 0.01 16.27 37.96
CA LEU A 207 0.76 16.35 39.21
C LEU A 207 2.22 15.89 39.05
N LEU A 208 2.47 14.83 38.27
CA LEU A 208 3.83 14.37 37.99
C LEU A 208 4.64 15.43 37.24
N ILE A 209 4.05 16.07 36.23
CA ILE A 209 4.74 17.10 35.44
C ILE A 209 5.03 18.34 36.30
N GLN A 210 4.08 18.76 37.15
CA GLN A 210 4.26 19.86 38.10
C GLN A 210 5.33 19.55 39.17
N GLY A 211 5.53 18.27 39.50
CA GLY A 211 6.56 17.83 40.43
C GLY A 211 7.99 17.86 39.88
N LEU A 212 8.18 18.08 38.57
CA LEU A 212 9.49 18.24 37.95
C LEU A 212 10.03 19.65 38.17
N SER A 213 11.31 19.77 38.50
CA SER A 213 12.02 21.06 38.56
C SER A 213 13.30 21.01 37.75
N ILE A 214 13.42 21.96 36.82
CA ILE A 214 14.57 22.15 35.93
C ILE A 214 15.36 23.37 36.42
N PRO A 215 16.69 23.27 36.61
CA PRO A 215 17.52 24.40 37.00
C PRO A 215 17.32 25.60 36.06
N ASN A 216 17.43 26.82 36.58
CA ASN A 216 17.32 28.06 35.80
C ASN A 216 16.03 28.20 34.96
N SER A 217 14.98 27.45 35.29
CA SER A 217 13.71 27.45 34.57
C SER A 217 12.56 27.73 35.54
N THR A 218 11.47 28.32 35.06
CA THR A 218 10.27 28.53 35.89
C THR A 218 9.57 27.19 36.12
N ASN A 219 8.97 26.96 37.28
CA ASN A 219 8.13 25.77 37.46
C ASN A 219 6.88 25.87 36.58
N THR A 220 6.37 24.72 36.12
CA THR A 220 5.09 24.65 35.42
C THR A 220 3.96 24.32 36.39
N ASN A 221 2.87 25.09 36.33
CA ASN A 221 1.64 24.81 37.08
C ASN A 221 0.49 24.41 36.15
N ASP A 222 0.68 24.53 34.84
CA ASP A 222 -0.36 24.24 33.86
C ASP A 222 -0.46 22.75 33.56
N THR A 223 -1.68 22.29 33.29
CA THR A 223 -1.89 20.99 32.65
C THR A 223 -1.48 21.05 31.19
N LEU A 224 -1.26 19.90 30.56
CA LEU A 224 -0.93 19.84 29.14
C LEU A 224 -2.15 20.23 28.30
N ASP A 225 -1.94 21.05 27.28
CA ASP A 225 -3.00 21.47 26.35
C ASP A 225 -3.63 20.28 25.62
N VAL A 226 -2.86 19.22 25.40
CA VAL A 226 -3.35 17.96 24.79
C VAL A 226 -4.46 17.30 25.60
N PHE A 227 -4.57 17.58 26.90
CA PHE A 227 -5.67 17.09 27.75
C PHE A 227 -6.92 17.96 27.69
N LYS A 228 -6.81 19.19 27.17
CA LYS A 228 -7.94 20.09 26.99
C LYS A 228 -8.77 19.71 25.76
N ASP A 229 -8.15 19.09 24.75
CA ASP A 229 -8.87 18.49 23.61
C ASP A 229 -9.48 17.13 24.00
N LYS A 230 -10.75 17.18 24.41
CA LYS A 230 -11.51 15.99 24.81
C LYS A 230 -11.73 15.01 23.66
N GLU A 231 -11.83 15.47 22.41
CA GLU A 231 -12.04 14.58 21.27
C GLU A 231 -10.73 13.89 20.87
N ALA A 232 -9.58 14.56 20.93
CA ALA A 232 -8.28 13.92 20.75
C ALA A 232 -8.02 12.84 21.81
N VAL A 233 -8.27 13.13 23.09
CA VAL A 233 -8.14 12.15 24.19
C VAL A 233 -9.08 10.96 23.99
N LYS A 234 -10.34 11.21 23.62
CA LYS A 234 -11.32 10.16 23.32
C LYS A 234 -10.87 9.28 22.15
N ARG A 235 -10.39 9.88 21.05
CA ARG A 235 -9.85 9.13 19.90
C ARG A 235 -8.60 8.32 20.29
N ALA A 236 -7.70 8.87 21.09
CA ALA A 236 -6.53 8.13 21.59
C ALA A 236 -6.91 6.95 22.49
N ASN A 237 -7.93 7.10 23.32
CA ASN A 237 -8.47 6.02 24.16
C ASN A 237 -9.22 4.95 23.35
N GLN A 238 -9.91 5.32 22.26
CA GLN A 238 -10.49 4.37 21.30
C GLN A 238 -9.40 3.61 20.52
N GLY A 239 -8.30 4.30 20.24
CA GLY A 239 -7.10 3.75 19.67
C GLY A 239 -7.01 3.78 18.15
N ILE A 240 -5.98 3.11 17.65
CA ILE A 240 -5.71 2.84 16.24
C ILE A 240 -6.77 1.87 15.72
N TYR A 241 -7.01 0.79 16.45
CA TYR A 241 -8.07 -0.18 16.17
C TYR A 241 -9.13 -0.17 17.27
N PRO A 242 -10.29 0.46 17.05
CA PRO A 242 -11.35 0.50 18.05
C PRO A 242 -11.98 -0.88 18.24
N ASN A 243 -12.56 -1.10 19.42
CA ASN A 243 -13.41 -2.26 19.66
C ASN A 243 -14.83 -1.96 19.17
N PHE A 244 -15.14 -2.43 17.96
CA PHE A 244 -16.44 -2.21 17.30
C PHE A 244 -17.62 -2.88 18.02
N ASP A 245 -17.39 -3.85 18.90
CA ASP A 245 -18.46 -4.44 19.73
C ASP A 245 -18.88 -3.52 20.90
N LYS A 246 -18.02 -2.55 21.26
CA LYS A 246 -18.19 -1.71 22.47
C LYS A 246 -18.31 -0.21 22.19
N THR A 247 -18.14 0.20 20.94
CA THR A 247 -18.07 1.62 20.57
C THR A 247 -19.07 1.94 19.47
N ASN A 248 -19.71 3.10 19.57
CA ASN A 248 -20.50 3.63 18.48
C ASN A 248 -19.55 4.01 17.34
N VAL A 249 -19.80 3.45 16.16
CA VAL A 249 -19.00 3.67 14.97
C VAL A 249 -19.48 4.95 14.30
N GLU A 250 -18.63 5.96 14.31
CA GLU A 250 -18.80 7.14 13.47
C GLU A 250 -18.39 6.78 12.04
N PHE A 251 -19.22 7.16 11.07
CA PHE A 251 -18.95 6.96 9.65
C PHE A 251 -18.65 8.30 8.99
N VAL A 252 -17.64 8.32 8.14
CA VAL A 252 -17.22 9.47 7.32
C VAL A 252 -17.31 9.11 5.85
N GLU A 253 -17.49 10.13 5.00
CA GLU A 253 -17.56 9.96 3.55
C GLU A 253 -16.15 9.78 2.97
N TYR A 254 -15.98 8.77 2.12
CA TYR A 254 -14.87 8.66 1.18
C TYR A 254 -15.41 8.82 -0.24
N LYS A 255 -14.80 9.73 -1.02
CA LYS A 255 -15.18 10.01 -2.40
C LYS A 255 -14.03 9.73 -3.34
N ASN A 256 -14.27 8.90 -4.35
CA ASN A 256 -13.36 8.65 -5.45
C ASN A 256 -13.83 9.42 -6.68
N GLN A 257 -13.23 10.59 -6.91
CA GLN A 257 -13.59 11.47 -8.02
C GLN A 257 -13.20 10.89 -9.39
N LYS A 258 -12.12 10.07 -9.46
CA LYS A 258 -11.68 9.44 -10.70
C LYS A 258 -12.70 8.42 -11.20
N HIS A 259 -13.25 7.64 -10.27
CA HIS A 259 -14.21 6.58 -10.60
C HIS A 259 -15.68 6.95 -10.38
N ASN A 260 -15.94 8.17 -9.88
CA ASN A 260 -17.28 8.74 -9.64
C ASN A 260 -18.13 7.90 -8.68
N TYR A 261 -17.56 7.49 -7.55
CA TYR A 261 -18.32 6.84 -6.49
C TYR A 261 -17.96 7.44 -5.13
N LYS A 262 -18.87 7.26 -4.17
CA LYS A 262 -18.62 7.52 -2.76
C LYS A 262 -19.16 6.36 -1.90
N ILE A 263 -18.61 6.26 -0.70
CA ILE A 263 -19.06 5.33 0.35
C ILE A 263 -18.95 6.04 1.70
N TYR A 264 -19.67 5.53 2.69
CA TYR A 264 -19.44 5.85 4.10
C TYR A 264 -18.69 4.70 4.78
N HIS A 265 -17.61 5.02 5.49
CA HIS A 265 -16.81 4.03 6.21
C HIS A 265 -16.42 4.54 7.61
N PRO A 266 -16.00 3.65 8.54
CA PRO A 266 -15.63 4.07 9.88
C PRO A 266 -14.56 5.17 9.87
N SER A 267 -14.76 6.25 10.63
CA SER A 267 -13.80 7.35 10.78
C SER A 267 -12.45 6.90 11.35
N THR A 268 -12.46 5.75 12.01
CA THR A 268 -11.28 5.10 12.60
C THR A 268 -10.51 4.21 11.62
N SER A 269 -11.09 3.86 10.46
CA SER A 269 -10.40 3.05 9.44
C SER A 269 -9.15 3.77 8.93
N ILE A 270 -8.06 3.02 8.79
CA ILE A 270 -6.76 3.58 8.41
C ILE A 270 -6.55 3.35 6.92
N PRO A 271 -6.29 4.40 6.11
CA PRO A 271 -5.88 4.24 4.72
C PRO A 271 -4.71 3.25 4.62
N TYR A 272 -4.87 2.21 3.82
CA TYR A 272 -3.93 1.11 3.75
C TYR A 272 -3.14 1.14 2.45
N LEU A 273 -3.65 0.56 1.37
CA LEU A 273 -2.96 0.56 0.08
C LEU A 273 -3.88 1.20 -0.95
N GLN A 274 -3.31 2.07 -1.77
CA GLN A 274 -4.00 2.66 -2.91
C GLN A 274 -3.12 2.62 -4.15
N ASN A 275 -3.74 2.44 -5.32
CA ASN A 275 -3.08 2.57 -6.60
C ASN A 275 -4.13 2.89 -7.66
N ASN A 276 -3.96 4.03 -8.31
CA ASN A 276 -4.81 4.53 -9.38
C ASN A 276 -3.97 5.13 -10.50
N ILE A 277 -2.81 4.55 -10.75
CA ILE A 277 -1.89 4.98 -11.82
C ILE A 277 -2.54 4.96 -13.21
N ILE A 278 -3.56 4.11 -13.41
CA ILE A 278 -4.34 3.99 -14.64
C ILE A 278 -5.85 4.15 -14.37
N SER A 279 -6.64 4.58 -15.35
CA SER A 279 -8.08 4.86 -15.23
C SER A 279 -8.99 3.68 -15.51
N ASN A 280 -8.47 2.64 -16.18
CA ASN A 280 -9.22 1.42 -16.41
C ASN A 280 -9.22 0.47 -15.21
N LEU A 281 -8.32 0.68 -14.24
CA LEU A 281 -8.19 -0.14 -13.04
C LEU A 281 -7.70 0.72 -11.87
N ASP A 282 -8.45 0.68 -10.77
CA ASP A 282 -8.16 1.39 -9.53
C ASP A 282 -8.37 0.48 -8.34
N TYR A 283 -7.58 0.72 -7.29
CA TYR A 283 -7.65 0.01 -6.03
C TYR A 283 -7.44 0.99 -4.87
N VAL A 284 -8.30 0.91 -3.87
CA VAL A 284 -8.12 1.55 -2.56
C VAL A 284 -8.48 0.58 -1.46
N SER A 285 -7.76 0.60 -0.35
CA SER A 285 -8.06 -0.21 0.82
C SER A 285 -7.85 0.51 2.13
N PHE A 286 -8.53 0.01 3.17
CA PHE A 286 -8.48 0.56 4.51
C PHE A 286 -8.45 -0.57 5.53
N LYS A 287 -7.52 -0.50 6.50
CA LYS A 287 -7.51 -1.44 7.64
C LYS A 287 -8.62 -1.08 8.62
N ILE A 288 -9.35 -2.11 9.04
CA ILE A 288 -10.39 -2.04 10.09
C ILE A 288 -9.76 -2.42 11.42
N ASN A 289 -8.97 -3.50 11.43
CA ASN A 289 -8.12 -3.92 12.54
C ASN A 289 -6.87 -4.66 12.01
N HIS A 290 -6.05 -5.21 12.92
CA HIS A 290 -4.86 -6.00 12.56
C HIS A 290 -5.17 -7.20 11.65
N ASN A 291 -6.32 -7.84 11.86
CA ASN A 291 -6.75 -9.04 11.15
C ASN A 291 -7.40 -8.73 9.80
N THR A 292 -8.11 -7.60 9.71
CA THR A 292 -9.10 -7.34 8.66
C THR A 292 -8.93 -5.97 8.02
N HIS A 293 -8.94 -5.96 6.70
CA HIS A 293 -9.06 -4.75 5.89
C HIS A 293 -10.19 -4.92 4.88
N TYR A 294 -10.71 -3.80 4.38
CA TYR A 294 -11.59 -3.82 3.22
C TYR A 294 -10.95 -3.06 2.06
N SER A 295 -11.32 -3.42 0.83
CA SER A 295 -10.85 -2.77 -0.37
C SER A 295 -11.98 -2.53 -1.36
N ILE A 296 -11.78 -1.58 -2.26
CA ILE A 296 -12.64 -1.30 -3.39
C ILE A 296 -11.74 -1.31 -4.62
N THR A 297 -12.07 -2.18 -5.57
CA THR A 297 -11.48 -2.17 -6.91
C THR A 297 -12.51 -1.59 -7.87
N ALA A 298 -12.09 -0.72 -8.78
CA ALA A 298 -12.94 -0.25 -9.88
C ALA A 298 -12.28 -0.60 -11.22
N GLU A 299 -12.96 -1.40 -12.03
CA GLU A 299 -12.52 -1.85 -13.35
C GLU A 299 -13.44 -1.30 -14.44
N THR A 300 -12.89 -0.73 -15.51
CA THR A 300 -13.67 -0.31 -16.67
C THR A 300 -13.94 -1.51 -17.58
N LEU A 301 -15.22 -1.76 -17.84
CA LEU A 301 -15.69 -2.85 -18.68
C LEU A 301 -15.68 -2.43 -20.15
N ASN A 302 -15.30 -3.38 -21.02
CA ASN A 302 -15.39 -3.16 -22.46
C ASN A 302 -16.88 -3.16 -22.87
N PRO A 303 -17.39 -2.13 -23.57
CA PRO A 303 -18.80 -2.04 -23.97
C PRO A 303 -19.28 -3.26 -24.77
N ASN A 304 -18.39 -3.86 -25.58
CA ASN A 304 -18.69 -5.01 -26.43
C ASN A 304 -18.65 -6.35 -25.67
N HIS A 305 -18.19 -6.35 -24.42
CA HIS A 305 -18.02 -7.54 -23.57
C HIS A 305 -18.44 -7.28 -22.11
N ALA A 306 -19.38 -6.35 -21.88
CA ALA A 306 -19.90 -6.07 -20.56
C ALA A 306 -20.88 -7.18 -20.17
N TYR A 307 -20.46 -8.07 -19.28
CA TYR A 307 -21.32 -9.13 -18.76
C TYR A 307 -22.13 -8.63 -17.55
N PRO A 308 -23.25 -9.29 -17.18
CA PRO A 308 -23.87 -9.04 -15.89
C PRO A 308 -23.00 -9.56 -14.73
N ALA A 309 -23.26 -9.09 -13.50
CA ALA A 309 -22.39 -9.30 -12.33
C ALA A 309 -22.26 -10.78 -11.93
N ASP A 310 -23.31 -11.56 -12.12
CA ASP A 310 -23.34 -13.01 -11.90
C ASP A 310 -22.33 -13.77 -12.77
N VAL A 311 -22.12 -13.32 -14.00
CA VAL A 311 -21.10 -13.87 -14.91
C VAL A 311 -19.69 -13.57 -14.40
N TYR A 312 -19.45 -12.39 -13.82
CA TYR A 312 -18.16 -12.08 -13.18
C TYR A 312 -17.89 -12.96 -11.96
N VAL A 313 -18.92 -13.29 -11.16
CA VAL A 313 -18.78 -14.27 -10.07
C VAL A 313 -18.32 -15.63 -10.61
N ILE A 314 -18.86 -16.09 -11.73
CA ILE A 314 -18.45 -17.35 -12.38
C ILE A 314 -17.00 -17.26 -12.85
N TYR A 315 -16.62 -16.18 -13.54
CA TYR A 315 -15.25 -15.98 -14.00
C TYR A 315 -14.25 -15.93 -12.83
N LYS A 316 -14.57 -15.18 -11.77
CA LYS A 316 -13.71 -15.09 -10.58
C LYS A 316 -13.55 -16.44 -9.90
N LYS A 317 -14.63 -17.22 -9.75
CA LYS A 317 -14.54 -18.60 -9.22
C LYS A 317 -13.61 -19.47 -10.07
N GLY A 318 -13.71 -19.38 -11.39
CA GLY A 318 -12.83 -20.09 -12.32
C GLY A 318 -11.37 -19.70 -12.14
N GLU A 319 -11.08 -18.40 -12.07
CA GLU A 319 -9.76 -17.84 -11.82
C GLU A 319 -9.18 -18.31 -10.48
N LEU A 320 -9.92 -18.14 -9.39
CA LEU A 320 -9.47 -18.54 -8.06
C LEU A 320 -9.17 -20.04 -7.99
N LYS A 321 -10.05 -20.87 -8.59
CA LYS A 321 -9.84 -22.33 -8.64
C LYS A 321 -8.58 -22.67 -9.43
N TYR A 322 -8.33 -21.95 -10.51
CA TYR A 322 -7.14 -22.11 -11.32
C TYR A 322 -5.85 -21.75 -10.56
N LEU A 323 -5.88 -20.64 -9.81
CA LEU A 323 -4.72 -20.13 -9.07
C LEU A 323 -4.39 -20.97 -7.84
N TYR A 324 -5.38 -21.20 -6.99
CA TYR A 324 -5.16 -21.76 -5.66
C TYR A 324 -5.49 -23.25 -5.58
N ASN A 325 -6.21 -23.80 -6.56
CA ASN A 325 -6.54 -25.23 -6.66
C ASN A 325 -7.00 -25.83 -5.32
N ASP A 326 -6.22 -26.73 -4.74
CA ASP A 326 -6.46 -27.44 -3.48
C ASP A 326 -6.39 -26.54 -2.24
N LYS A 327 -5.77 -25.36 -2.35
CA LYS A 327 -5.73 -24.34 -1.29
C LYS A 327 -6.99 -23.47 -1.24
N LEU A 328 -7.89 -23.56 -2.23
CA LEU A 328 -9.13 -22.78 -2.25
C LEU A 328 -10.30 -23.57 -1.67
N THR A 329 -11.06 -22.94 -0.77
CA THR A 329 -12.39 -23.41 -0.37
C THR A 329 -13.40 -22.30 -0.63
N VAL A 330 -14.38 -22.55 -1.52
CA VAL A 330 -15.53 -21.65 -1.68
C VAL A 330 -16.52 -21.94 -0.55
N LEU A 331 -16.81 -20.92 0.26
CA LEU A 331 -17.67 -21.03 1.44
C LEU A 331 -19.13 -20.76 1.09
N ASP A 332 -19.39 -19.75 0.27
CA ASP A 332 -20.75 -19.30 -0.09
C ASP A 332 -20.71 -18.42 -1.35
N SER A 333 -21.82 -18.31 -2.07
CA SER A 333 -21.96 -17.41 -3.23
C SER A 333 -23.40 -17.30 -3.69
N GLY A 334 -23.75 -16.21 -4.36
CA GLY A 334 -25.07 -16.01 -4.95
C GLY A 334 -25.48 -14.55 -4.80
N LYS A 335 -26.74 -14.32 -4.41
CA LYS A 335 -27.25 -12.98 -4.12
C LYS A 335 -27.49 -12.80 -2.63
N ILE A 336 -27.05 -11.66 -2.09
CA ILE A 336 -27.26 -11.25 -0.70
C ILE A 336 -28.09 -9.97 -0.65
N ASN A 337 -29.08 -9.92 0.24
CA ASN A 337 -29.83 -8.70 0.50
C ASN A 337 -29.07 -7.85 1.53
N ILE A 338 -28.70 -6.64 1.15
CA ILE A 338 -28.05 -5.65 2.03
C ILE A 338 -28.88 -4.37 1.97
N SER A 339 -29.52 -4.03 3.09
CA SER A 339 -30.35 -2.82 3.22
C SER A 339 -31.46 -2.67 2.18
N GLY A 340 -32.04 -3.78 1.71
CA GLY A 340 -33.15 -3.78 0.75
C GLY A 340 -32.74 -4.02 -0.71
N GLU A 341 -31.45 -3.93 -1.02
CA GLU A 341 -30.89 -4.16 -2.35
C GLU A 341 -30.21 -5.53 -2.44
N TYR A 342 -30.27 -6.17 -3.61
CA TYR A 342 -29.64 -7.48 -3.85
C TYR A 342 -28.31 -7.31 -4.59
N TYR A 343 -27.26 -7.87 -4.00
CA TYR A 343 -25.91 -7.84 -4.56
C TYR A 343 -25.40 -9.24 -4.84
N ASP A 344 -24.68 -9.41 -5.95
CA ASP A 344 -23.95 -10.63 -6.24
C ASP A 344 -22.68 -10.69 -5.37
N PHE A 345 -22.41 -11.84 -4.75
CA PHE A 345 -21.29 -12.00 -3.82
C PHE A 345 -20.59 -13.35 -3.93
N LEU A 346 -19.35 -13.40 -3.43
CA LEU A 346 -18.53 -14.61 -3.33
C LEU A 346 -17.76 -14.62 -1.99
N LYS A 347 -17.90 -15.70 -1.22
CA LYS A 347 -17.11 -15.95 -0.01
C LYS A 347 -16.21 -17.15 -0.17
N TYR A 348 -14.95 -17.02 0.20
CA TYR A 348 -13.95 -18.06 0.05
C TYR A 348 -12.83 -17.95 1.07
N LYS A 349 -12.12 -19.06 1.25
CA LYS A 349 -10.92 -19.21 2.07
C LYS A 349 -9.77 -19.66 1.17
N ILE A 350 -8.61 -19.04 1.33
CA ILE A 350 -7.34 -19.47 0.73
C ILE A 350 -6.42 -19.94 1.85
N GLU A 351 -5.93 -21.18 1.76
CA GLU A 351 -4.94 -21.72 2.69
C GLU A 351 -3.54 -21.21 2.33
N MET A 352 -2.84 -20.68 3.33
CA MET A 352 -1.47 -20.20 3.26
C MET A 352 -0.58 -21.09 4.13
N ASP A 353 0.74 -21.06 3.93
CA ASP A 353 1.66 -22.06 4.51
C ASP A 353 1.56 -22.22 6.04
N ASN A 354 1.14 -21.20 6.79
CA ASN A 354 0.86 -21.30 8.23
C ASN A 354 -0.48 -20.69 8.66
N ASP A 355 -1.26 -20.14 7.73
CA ASP A 355 -2.40 -19.26 8.01
C ASP A 355 -3.51 -19.43 6.97
N ALA A 356 -4.57 -18.64 7.06
CA ALA A 356 -5.61 -18.59 6.04
C ALA A 356 -6.03 -17.15 5.76
N LEU A 357 -6.46 -16.89 4.52
CA LEU A 357 -7.10 -15.64 4.11
C LEU A 357 -8.58 -15.93 3.83
N TYR A 358 -9.46 -15.25 4.55
CA TYR A 358 -10.91 -15.30 4.34
C TYR A 358 -11.34 -14.04 3.60
N VAL A 359 -12.06 -14.22 2.50
CA VAL A 359 -12.49 -13.11 1.63
C VAL A 359 -13.99 -13.14 1.42
N THR A 360 -14.62 -11.98 1.48
CA THR A 360 -15.99 -11.73 1.03
C THR A 360 -15.99 -10.62 -0.01
N ASP A 361 -16.24 -10.98 -1.27
CA ASP A 361 -16.37 -10.05 -2.39
C ASP A 361 -17.83 -9.74 -2.66
N VAL A 362 -18.15 -8.46 -2.85
CA VAL A 362 -19.45 -7.98 -3.34
C VAL A 362 -19.24 -7.23 -4.64
N TYR A 363 -20.01 -7.58 -5.67
CA TYR A 363 -19.88 -7.05 -7.02
C TYR A 363 -21.02 -6.08 -7.34
N ILE A 364 -20.67 -4.90 -7.84
CA ILE A 364 -21.61 -3.83 -8.24
C ILE A 364 -21.24 -3.41 -9.65
N ILE A 365 -22.18 -3.50 -10.60
CA ILE A 365 -21.96 -3.04 -11.97
C ILE A 365 -22.84 -1.85 -12.26
N GLN A 366 -22.20 -0.75 -12.67
CA GLN A 366 -22.91 0.45 -13.10
C GLN A 366 -22.04 1.26 -14.08
N ASN A 367 -22.66 1.85 -15.10
CA ASN A 367 -21.99 2.72 -16.09
C ASN A 367 -20.72 2.11 -16.73
N LEU A 368 -20.81 0.84 -17.16
CA LEU A 368 -19.66 0.07 -17.71
C LEU A 368 -18.46 0.01 -16.76
N LYS A 369 -18.71 0.05 -15.44
CA LYS A 369 -17.69 -0.22 -14.42
C LYS A 369 -18.13 -1.38 -13.56
N LEU A 370 -17.17 -2.24 -13.23
CA LEU A 370 -17.29 -3.24 -12.18
C LEU A 370 -16.59 -2.71 -10.94
N PHE A 371 -17.35 -2.57 -9.86
CA PHE A 371 -16.84 -2.30 -8.54
C PHE A 371 -16.85 -3.60 -7.74
N THR A 372 -15.71 -3.95 -7.17
CA THR A 372 -15.58 -5.09 -6.25
C THR A 372 -15.25 -4.52 -4.87
N VAL A 373 -16.20 -4.63 -3.94
CA VAL A 373 -16.00 -4.27 -2.53
C VAL A 373 -15.67 -5.56 -1.78
N SER A 374 -14.45 -5.66 -1.28
CA SER A 374 -13.90 -6.89 -0.69
C SER A 374 -13.59 -6.70 0.78
N LEU A 375 -14.03 -7.64 1.63
CA LEU A 375 -13.57 -7.76 3.01
C LEU A 375 -12.54 -8.89 3.09
N ASN A 376 -11.33 -8.58 3.55
CA ASN A 376 -10.20 -9.50 3.61
C ASN A 376 -9.76 -9.65 5.06
N SER A 377 -9.76 -10.89 5.56
CA SER A 377 -9.38 -11.21 6.94
C SER A 377 -8.30 -12.30 6.97
N TYR A 378 -7.14 -11.99 7.51
CA TYR A 378 -6.04 -12.93 7.73
C TYR A 378 -6.27 -13.72 9.02
N TYR A 379 -5.74 -14.94 9.15
CA TYR A 379 -5.73 -15.76 10.36
C TYR A 379 -7.11 -16.28 10.84
N LYS A 380 -8.12 -15.39 10.95
CA LYS A 380 -9.47 -15.69 11.44
C LYS A 380 -10.53 -14.96 10.61
N GLU A 381 -11.72 -15.54 10.55
CA GLU A 381 -12.89 -14.88 9.96
C GLU A 381 -13.22 -13.56 10.67
N ALA A 382 -13.84 -12.65 9.92
CA ALA A 382 -14.30 -11.37 10.47
C ALA A 382 -15.36 -11.61 11.56
N SER A 383 -15.28 -10.84 12.66
CA SER A 383 -16.32 -10.88 13.68
C SER A 383 -17.65 -10.32 13.15
N GLU A 384 -18.76 -10.66 13.81
CA GLU A 384 -20.09 -10.18 13.43
C GLU A 384 -20.19 -8.64 13.41
N ALA A 385 -19.52 -7.95 14.34
CA ALA A 385 -19.46 -6.48 14.31
C ALA A 385 -18.77 -5.95 13.05
N ILE A 386 -17.68 -6.58 12.60
CA ILE A 386 -16.97 -6.19 11.38
C ILE A 386 -17.81 -6.52 10.14
N LEU A 387 -18.49 -7.67 10.11
CA LEU A 387 -19.43 -8.01 9.03
C LEU A 387 -20.57 -7.00 8.92
N ASN A 388 -21.10 -6.52 10.05
CA ASN A 388 -22.13 -5.48 10.07
C ASN A 388 -21.59 -4.12 9.60
N ILE A 389 -20.35 -3.76 9.95
CA ILE A 389 -19.68 -2.57 9.39
C ILE A 389 -19.52 -2.72 7.88
N PHE A 390 -19.07 -3.87 7.40
CA PHE A 390 -18.89 -4.12 5.98
C PHE A 390 -20.20 -4.01 5.20
N ARG A 391 -21.30 -4.56 5.73
CA ARG A 391 -22.64 -4.39 5.15
C ARG A 391 -23.06 -2.93 5.05
N LYS A 392 -22.76 -2.11 6.07
CA LYS A 392 -23.02 -0.66 6.04
C LYS A 392 -22.17 0.07 5.00
N ILE A 393 -20.90 -0.31 4.84
CA ILE A 393 -20.03 0.24 3.79
C ILE A 393 -20.63 -0.07 2.42
N VAL A 394 -21.00 -1.34 2.16
CA VAL A 394 -21.60 -1.76 0.89
C VAL A 394 -22.93 -1.05 0.63
N SER A 395 -23.83 -0.96 1.62
CA SER A 395 -25.14 -0.31 1.42
C SER A 395 -25.05 1.20 1.23
N SER A 396 -23.92 1.80 1.59
CA SER A 396 -23.66 3.23 1.42
C SER A 396 -23.04 3.59 0.06
N PHE A 397 -22.76 2.59 -0.78
CA PHE A 397 -22.16 2.80 -2.09
C PHE A 397 -23.09 3.60 -2.99
N GLU A 398 -22.63 4.75 -3.46
CA GLU A 398 -23.40 5.64 -4.33
C GLU A 398 -22.52 6.13 -5.48
N ILE A 399 -23.06 6.06 -6.70
CA ILE A 399 -22.43 6.70 -7.86
C ILE A 399 -22.68 8.21 -7.80
N THR A 400 -21.61 8.97 -7.88
CA THR A 400 -21.67 10.43 -7.92
C THR A 400 -21.68 10.92 -9.37
N ASN A 401 -22.23 12.11 -9.61
CA ASN A 401 -22.04 12.77 -10.90
C ASN A 401 -20.56 13.18 -11.07
N SER A 402 -20.08 13.19 -12.31
CA SER A 402 -18.76 13.73 -12.63
C SER A 402 -18.79 15.24 -12.41
N ASP A 403 -18.01 15.73 -11.44
CA ASP A 403 -17.98 17.15 -11.11
C ASP A 403 -17.17 18.00 -12.13
N LYS A 404 -16.45 17.37 -13.09
CA LYS A 404 -15.65 18.08 -14.10
C LYS A 404 -15.50 17.25 -15.38
N ILE A 405 -15.80 17.87 -16.52
CA ILE A 405 -15.19 17.49 -17.80
C ILE A 405 -13.71 17.84 -17.64
N ASP A 406 -12.81 16.87 -17.61
CA ASP A 406 -11.37 17.16 -17.68
C ASP A 406 -11.06 17.72 -19.09
N VAL A 407 -11.05 19.05 -19.20
CA VAL A 407 -10.79 19.82 -20.45
C VAL A 407 -9.31 19.75 -20.89
N TYR A 408 -8.46 18.93 -20.27
CA TYR A 408 -7.01 19.02 -20.44
C TYR A 408 -6.39 18.13 -21.55
N ASN A 409 -7.19 17.56 -22.43
CA ASN A 409 -6.74 16.54 -23.40
C ASN A 409 -6.27 17.05 -24.78
N GLU A 410 -6.32 18.34 -25.09
CA GLU A 410 -6.29 18.74 -26.51
C GLU A 410 -4.90 18.86 -27.18
N ASN A 411 -3.77 18.74 -26.46
CA ASN A 411 -2.44 19.05 -27.04
C ASN A 411 -1.31 18.04 -26.80
N VAL A 412 -1.59 16.77 -26.45
CA VAL A 412 -0.54 15.73 -26.39
C VAL A 412 -0.50 14.94 -27.69
N THR A 413 0.57 15.10 -28.46
CA THR A 413 0.84 14.29 -29.65
C THR A 413 1.52 12.99 -29.27
N PHE A 414 1.06 11.86 -29.83
CA PHE A 414 1.63 10.53 -29.57
C PHE A 414 2.30 9.96 -30.83
N ASN A 415 3.43 9.28 -30.62
CA ASN A 415 4.08 8.43 -31.61
C ASN A 415 3.75 6.97 -31.32
N VAL A 416 3.72 6.13 -32.35
CA VAL A 416 3.62 4.67 -32.21
C VAL A 416 5.01 4.09 -32.06
N PHE A 417 5.25 3.36 -30.96
CA PHE A 417 6.37 2.44 -30.87
C PHE A 417 5.94 1.10 -31.46
N THR A 418 6.82 0.47 -32.24
CA THR A 418 6.66 -0.91 -32.68
C THR A 418 7.99 -1.61 -32.47
N ASN A 419 7.98 -2.81 -31.88
CA ASN A 419 9.23 -3.56 -31.70
C ASN A 419 9.85 -3.95 -33.05
N ASN A 420 11.13 -4.33 -33.03
CA ASN A 420 11.90 -4.65 -34.24
C ASN A 420 11.29 -5.79 -35.10
N LEU A 421 10.41 -6.60 -34.52
CA LEU A 421 9.74 -7.74 -35.18
C LEU A 421 8.28 -7.44 -35.56
N ASN A 422 7.76 -6.24 -35.34
CA ASN A 422 6.36 -5.86 -35.57
C ASN A 422 5.33 -6.75 -34.84
N GLU A 423 5.68 -7.29 -33.68
CA GLU A 423 4.82 -8.18 -32.90
C GLU A 423 3.97 -7.45 -31.86
N TYR A 424 4.46 -6.33 -31.30
CA TYR A 424 3.70 -5.51 -30.36
C TYR A 424 3.93 -4.01 -30.57
N SER A 425 2.97 -3.21 -30.12
CA SER A 425 3.01 -1.75 -30.20
C SER A 425 2.41 -1.09 -28.97
N PHE A 426 2.78 0.17 -28.75
CA PHE A 426 2.14 1.08 -27.80
C PHE A 426 2.36 2.52 -28.25
N LEU A 427 1.49 3.43 -27.82
CA LEU A 427 1.61 4.87 -28.02
C LEU A 427 2.47 5.48 -26.92
N TYR A 428 3.28 6.49 -27.25
CA TYR A 428 4.05 7.28 -26.28
C TYR A 428 4.13 8.75 -26.71
N PRO A 429 4.31 9.72 -25.79
CA PRO A 429 4.37 11.13 -26.16
C PRO A 429 5.50 11.43 -27.15
N ALA A 430 5.20 12.18 -28.21
CA ALA A 430 6.12 12.38 -29.33
C ALA A 430 7.43 13.11 -28.95
N HIS A 431 7.40 13.92 -27.90
CA HIS A 431 8.57 14.65 -27.39
C HIS A 431 9.40 13.85 -26.37
N TRP A 432 8.93 12.66 -25.96
CA TRP A 432 9.67 11.77 -25.08
C TRP A 432 10.69 10.94 -25.86
N THR A 433 11.83 10.65 -25.23
CA THR A 433 12.90 9.88 -25.88
C THR A 433 12.85 8.43 -25.43
N ILE A 434 12.73 7.51 -26.39
CA ILE A 434 12.87 6.07 -26.16
C ILE A 434 14.33 5.68 -26.33
N THR A 435 14.93 5.08 -25.30
CA THR A 435 16.28 4.53 -25.36
C THR A 435 16.25 3.02 -25.18
N ASN A 436 16.84 2.28 -26.12
CA ASN A 436 17.05 0.84 -25.98
C ASN A 436 18.33 0.61 -25.15
N LYS A 437 18.20 -0.11 -24.04
CA LYS A 437 19.33 -0.49 -23.17
C LYS A 437 19.63 -1.97 -23.16
N SER A 438 19.03 -2.76 -24.06
CA SER A 438 19.26 -4.19 -24.09
C SER A 438 20.74 -4.51 -24.31
N LYS A 439 21.27 -5.39 -23.44
CA LYS A 439 22.61 -5.96 -23.57
C LYS A 439 22.60 -7.32 -24.28
N THR A 440 21.43 -7.87 -24.61
CA THR A 440 21.27 -9.23 -25.13
C THR A 440 20.20 -9.30 -26.22
N MET A 441 20.41 -10.10 -27.26
CA MET A 441 19.45 -10.24 -28.38
C MET A 441 18.08 -10.82 -27.96
N ASP A 442 17.99 -11.44 -26.77
CA ASP A 442 16.82 -12.21 -26.31
C ASP A 442 15.79 -11.41 -25.49
N SER A 443 16.04 -10.14 -25.18
CA SER A 443 15.12 -9.29 -24.40
C SER A 443 15.35 -7.82 -24.73
N ALA A 444 14.34 -7.08 -25.19
CA ALA A 444 14.47 -5.66 -25.48
C ALA A 444 13.82 -4.82 -24.37
N ALA A 445 14.62 -4.22 -23.50
CA ALA A 445 14.16 -3.28 -22.47
C ALA A 445 14.30 -1.83 -22.97
N PHE A 446 13.18 -1.13 -23.07
CA PHE A 446 13.11 0.26 -23.50
C PHE A 446 12.80 1.16 -22.32
N TYR A 447 13.50 2.30 -22.20
CA TYR A 447 13.19 3.35 -21.25
C TYR A 447 12.59 4.53 -21.99
N VAL A 448 11.44 4.98 -21.53
CA VAL A 448 10.86 6.23 -21.99
C VAL A 448 11.26 7.33 -21.01
N SER A 449 12.06 8.28 -21.48
CA SER A 449 12.53 9.41 -20.67
C SER A 449 11.84 10.70 -21.07
N SER A 450 11.33 11.40 -20.07
CA SER A 450 10.75 12.74 -20.18
C SER A 450 11.77 13.77 -19.71
N ARG A 451 11.82 14.93 -20.38
CA ARG A 451 12.55 16.11 -19.85
C ARG A 451 11.86 16.71 -18.63
N GLU A 452 10.56 16.48 -18.49
CA GLU A 452 9.72 17.00 -17.41
C GLU A 452 9.74 16.13 -16.14
N TYR A 453 9.97 14.80 -16.26
CA TYR A 453 9.75 13.82 -15.17
C TYR A 453 10.94 12.86 -14.91
N SER A 454 12.16 13.38 -14.81
CA SER A 454 13.39 12.58 -14.92
C SER A 454 13.69 11.58 -13.77
N THR A 455 13.05 11.68 -12.60
CA THR A 455 13.28 10.75 -11.46
C THR A 455 12.03 10.05 -10.95
N THR A 456 10.88 10.37 -11.55
CA THR A 456 9.56 10.08 -10.99
C THR A 456 8.72 9.15 -11.87
N LEU A 457 9.21 8.79 -13.06
CA LEU A 457 8.54 7.88 -13.99
C LEU A 457 9.55 6.88 -14.55
N ASP A 458 9.25 5.58 -14.40
CA ASP A 458 9.99 4.49 -15.02
C ASP A 458 9.03 3.68 -15.90
N ILE A 459 9.34 3.53 -17.20
CA ILE A 459 8.59 2.70 -18.14
C ILE A 459 9.53 1.66 -18.73
N PHE A 460 9.13 0.40 -18.70
CA PHE A 460 9.85 -0.74 -19.25
C PHE A 460 8.92 -1.55 -20.12
N THR A 461 9.37 -1.91 -21.30
CA THR A 461 8.70 -2.93 -22.12
C THR A 461 9.64 -4.10 -22.34
N GLY A 462 9.10 -5.27 -22.67
CA GLY A 462 9.87 -6.48 -22.87
C GLY A 462 9.12 -7.53 -23.66
N GLU A 463 9.89 -8.35 -24.38
CA GLU A 463 9.45 -9.55 -25.09
C GLU A 463 10.29 -10.71 -24.56
N PHE A 464 9.63 -11.81 -24.17
CA PHE A 464 10.27 -12.94 -23.54
C PHE A 464 9.76 -14.25 -24.13
N ALA A 465 10.70 -15.07 -24.58
CA ALA A 465 10.46 -16.48 -24.85
C ALA A 465 10.70 -17.28 -23.55
N PRO A 466 9.75 -18.12 -23.12
CA PRO A 466 9.91 -18.92 -21.92
C PRO A 466 10.94 -20.04 -22.13
N PHE A 467 11.75 -20.29 -21.09
CA PHE A 467 12.70 -21.39 -21.06
C PHE A 467 12.64 -22.10 -19.70
N PRO A 468 12.25 -23.39 -19.63
CA PRO A 468 11.79 -24.25 -20.73
C PRO A 468 10.45 -23.79 -21.34
N THR A 469 10.04 -24.39 -22.45
CA THR A 469 8.73 -24.09 -23.07
C THR A 469 7.60 -24.43 -22.12
N HIS A 470 6.69 -23.47 -21.88
CA HIS A 470 5.52 -23.63 -21.03
C HIS A 470 4.23 -23.48 -21.86
N SER A 471 3.14 -24.11 -21.41
CA SER A 471 1.82 -23.85 -21.99
C SER A 471 1.36 -22.43 -21.64
N GLN A 472 0.46 -21.87 -22.44
CA GLN A 472 -0.13 -20.55 -22.18
C GLN A 472 -0.78 -20.47 -20.79
N GLU A 473 -1.42 -21.55 -20.35
CA GLU A 473 -1.97 -21.69 -19.00
C GLU A 473 -0.85 -21.64 -17.96
N SER A 474 0.20 -22.46 -18.08
CA SER A 474 1.32 -22.42 -17.13
C SER A 474 1.98 -21.03 -17.03
N LEU A 475 2.11 -20.32 -18.16
CA LEU A 475 2.61 -18.94 -18.17
C LEU A 475 1.67 -17.98 -17.45
N PHE A 476 0.36 -18.11 -17.67
CA PHE A 476 -0.64 -17.31 -16.99
C PHE A 476 -0.56 -17.49 -15.47
N LYS A 477 -0.44 -18.74 -14.99
CA LYS A 477 -0.24 -19.04 -13.57
C LYS A 477 1.02 -18.38 -13.01
N LEU A 478 2.15 -18.56 -13.69
CA LEU A 478 3.44 -17.97 -13.27
C LEU A 478 3.39 -16.44 -13.21
N ILE A 479 2.71 -15.81 -14.18
CA ILE A 479 2.54 -14.37 -14.21
C ILE A 479 1.70 -13.93 -13.02
N ILE A 480 0.54 -14.54 -12.75
CA ILE A 480 -0.31 -14.11 -11.64
C ILE A 480 0.38 -14.27 -10.29
N GLU A 481 1.06 -15.40 -10.06
CA GLU A 481 1.74 -15.68 -8.78
C GLU A 481 2.98 -14.79 -8.53
N ASP A 482 3.44 -14.01 -9.52
CA ASP A 482 4.72 -13.28 -9.48
C ASP A 482 5.93 -14.19 -9.12
N ALA A 483 5.79 -15.50 -9.36
CA ALA A 483 6.70 -16.51 -8.86
C ALA A 483 8.01 -16.57 -9.65
N SER A 484 9.05 -15.83 -9.20
CA SER A 484 10.40 -15.87 -9.79
C SER A 484 10.39 -15.91 -11.33
N LEU A 485 9.62 -15.03 -11.97
CA LEU A 485 9.43 -15.01 -13.43
C LEU A 485 10.76 -14.97 -14.19
N ASP A 486 11.81 -14.41 -13.58
CA ASP A 486 13.18 -14.39 -14.09
C ASP A 486 13.82 -15.77 -14.28
N LYS A 487 13.32 -16.80 -13.60
CA LYS A 487 13.73 -18.20 -13.82
C LYS A 487 13.17 -18.79 -15.11
N TYR A 488 12.01 -18.30 -15.55
CA TYR A 488 11.27 -18.83 -16.69
C TYR A 488 11.33 -17.92 -17.91
N LEU A 489 11.51 -16.62 -17.71
CA LEU A 489 11.60 -15.59 -18.74
C LEU A 489 13.03 -15.01 -18.73
N LYS A 490 13.87 -15.47 -19.64
CA LYS A 490 15.28 -15.07 -19.69
C LYS A 490 15.41 -13.55 -19.89
N GLY A 491 16.17 -12.89 -19.02
CA GLY A 491 16.36 -11.43 -19.07
C GLY A 491 15.22 -10.61 -18.46
N TYR A 492 14.17 -11.26 -17.93
CA TYR A 492 13.09 -10.59 -17.22
C TYR A 492 13.61 -9.96 -15.93
N ASN A 493 13.41 -8.65 -15.78
CA ASN A 493 13.82 -7.90 -14.61
C ASN A 493 12.84 -6.78 -14.30
N ILE A 494 12.24 -6.87 -13.13
CA ILE A 494 11.30 -5.88 -12.58
C ILE A 494 12.01 -4.97 -11.56
N PRO A 495 11.68 -3.68 -11.49
CA PRO A 495 12.38 -2.73 -10.60
C PRO A 495 12.29 -3.05 -9.11
N TYR A 496 11.27 -3.79 -8.70
CA TYR A 496 10.99 -4.17 -7.31
C TYR A 496 11.56 -5.55 -6.92
N LYS A 497 12.35 -6.18 -7.80
CA LYS A 497 13.02 -7.46 -7.49
C LYS A 497 13.85 -7.36 -6.19
N GLY A 498 13.59 -8.26 -5.25
CA GLY A 498 14.28 -8.32 -3.96
C GLY A 498 13.96 -7.15 -3.03
N ARG A 499 12.85 -6.46 -3.27
CA ARG A 499 12.35 -5.36 -2.42
C ARG A 499 10.94 -5.68 -1.92
N PRO A 500 10.47 -5.02 -0.84
CA PRO A 500 9.08 -5.14 -0.42
C PRO A 500 8.13 -4.63 -1.52
N TYR A 501 7.13 -5.44 -1.88
CA TYR A 501 6.10 -5.13 -2.86
C TYR A 501 4.77 -5.83 -2.52
N LYS A 502 3.65 -5.27 -2.97
CA LYS A 502 2.33 -5.91 -2.91
C LYS A 502 1.60 -5.74 -4.22
N THR A 503 1.14 -6.85 -4.77
CA THR A 503 0.17 -6.87 -5.88
C THR A 503 -1.21 -6.65 -5.27
N LEU A 504 -1.84 -5.52 -5.57
CA LEU A 504 -3.10 -5.09 -4.95
C LEU A 504 -4.31 -5.71 -5.61
N THR A 505 -4.29 -5.72 -6.95
CA THR A 505 -5.34 -6.30 -7.77
C THR A 505 -4.75 -6.80 -9.08
N THR A 506 -5.35 -7.84 -9.62
CA THR A 506 -5.02 -8.42 -10.92
C THR A 506 -6.31 -8.58 -11.70
N THR A 507 -6.32 -8.10 -12.94
CA THR A 507 -7.39 -8.35 -13.91
C THR A 507 -6.82 -9.11 -15.08
N PHE A 508 -7.67 -9.91 -15.73
CA PHE A 508 -7.27 -10.67 -16.89
C PHE A 508 -8.40 -10.71 -17.92
N LYS A 509 -8.01 -10.80 -19.18
CA LYS A 509 -8.93 -10.93 -20.31
C LYS A 509 -8.35 -11.88 -21.33
N LYS A 510 -9.18 -12.79 -21.85
CA LYS A 510 -8.81 -13.63 -23.00
C LYS A 510 -9.48 -13.08 -24.26
N GLU A 511 -8.68 -12.81 -25.29
CA GLU A 511 -9.18 -12.42 -26.60
C GLU A 511 -8.57 -13.33 -27.67
N GLY A 512 -9.40 -14.19 -28.27
CA GLY A 512 -8.92 -15.22 -29.18
C GLY A 512 -7.86 -16.11 -28.50
N ASP A 513 -6.67 -16.13 -29.10
CA ASP A 513 -5.52 -16.93 -28.62
C ASP A 513 -4.55 -16.11 -27.75
N ALA A 514 -4.90 -14.87 -27.40
CA ALA A 514 -4.11 -14.00 -26.50
C ALA A 514 -4.74 -13.91 -25.11
N ILE A 515 -3.90 -13.87 -24.07
CA ILE A 515 -4.30 -13.59 -22.69
C ILE A 515 -3.63 -12.31 -22.24
N PHE A 516 -4.43 -11.34 -21.82
CA PHE A 516 -4.01 -10.07 -21.25
C PHE A 516 -4.12 -10.15 -19.73
N VAL A 517 -3.10 -9.70 -19.02
CA VAL A 517 -3.07 -9.66 -17.55
C VAL A 517 -2.60 -8.28 -17.12
N ASN A 518 -3.42 -7.54 -16.38
CA ASN A 518 -3.05 -6.25 -15.80
C ASN A 518 -2.95 -6.38 -14.29
N LYS A 519 -1.96 -5.74 -13.70
CA LYS A 519 -1.77 -5.70 -12.24
C LYS A 519 -1.52 -4.29 -11.77
N LEU A 520 -2.04 -3.97 -10.59
CA LEU A 520 -1.61 -2.83 -9.80
C LEU A 520 -0.69 -3.30 -8.68
N ILE A 521 0.48 -2.69 -8.58
CA ILE A 521 1.56 -3.09 -7.69
C ILE A 521 2.05 -1.87 -6.94
N ASN A 522 2.24 -1.99 -5.62
CA ASN A 522 2.96 -0.99 -4.84
C ASN A 522 4.27 -1.59 -4.35
N TYR A 523 5.34 -0.79 -4.28
CA TYR A 523 6.64 -1.28 -3.80
C TYR A 523 7.51 -0.18 -3.21
N LEU A 524 8.54 -0.56 -2.45
CA LEU A 524 9.57 0.35 -1.97
C LEU A 524 10.79 0.33 -2.89
N ASP A 525 11.29 1.51 -3.27
CA ASP A 525 12.50 1.61 -4.06
C ASP A 525 13.79 1.43 -3.22
N LYS A 526 14.99 1.54 -3.83
CA LYS A 526 16.27 1.32 -3.11
C LYS A 526 16.51 2.30 -1.96
N ARG A 527 15.74 3.39 -1.89
CA ARG A 527 15.81 4.43 -0.86
C ARG A 527 14.57 4.40 0.05
N ASP A 528 13.86 3.27 0.08
CA ASP A 528 12.61 3.08 0.82
C ASP A 528 11.51 4.09 0.48
N ARG A 529 11.54 4.64 -0.74
CA ARG A 529 10.48 5.52 -1.25
C ARG A 529 9.36 4.69 -1.85
N TYR A 530 8.13 5.05 -1.53
CA TYR A 530 6.93 4.38 -1.99
C TYR A 530 6.68 4.63 -3.48
N ARG A 531 6.38 3.57 -4.22
CA ARG A 531 6.14 3.61 -5.67
C ARG A 531 4.80 2.96 -6.01
N LEU A 532 4.05 3.61 -6.88
CA LEU A 532 2.89 3.03 -7.55
C LEU A 532 3.32 2.48 -8.89
N ALA A 533 2.87 1.28 -9.23
CA ALA A 533 3.16 0.67 -10.51
C ALA A 533 1.95 -0.05 -11.09
N CYS A 534 1.94 -0.15 -12.41
CA CYS A 534 1.11 -1.10 -13.13
C CYS A 534 1.98 -1.97 -14.04
N SER A 535 1.53 -3.21 -14.25
CA SER A 535 2.13 -4.11 -15.23
C SER A 535 1.05 -4.72 -16.10
N SER A 536 1.25 -4.67 -17.40
CA SER A 536 0.40 -5.29 -18.42
C SER A 536 1.20 -6.38 -19.13
N TYR A 537 0.69 -7.61 -19.11
CA TYR A 537 1.27 -8.75 -19.83
C TYR A 537 0.34 -9.20 -20.93
N ILE A 538 0.92 -9.61 -22.06
CA ILE A 538 0.23 -10.29 -23.14
C ILE A 538 0.91 -11.63 -23.36
N ILE A 539 0.16 -12.72 -23.20
CA ILE A 539 0.63 -14.08 -23.51
C ILE A 539 0.03 -14.48 -24.84
N TYR A 540 0.86 -14.58 -25.86
CA TYR A 540 0.44 -14.90 -27.23
C TYR A 540 1.52 -15.72 -27.94
N SER A 541 1.12 -16.75 -28.69
CA SER A 541 2.03 -17.61 -29.46
C SER A 541 3.24 -18.13 -28.64
N ASN A 542 3.00 -18.55 -27.40
CA ASN A 542 4.03 -18.99 -26.44
C ASN A 542 5.13 -17.96 -26.11
N LYS A 543 4.88 -16.67 -26.36
CA LYS A 543 5.70 -15.56 -25.88
C LYS A 543 4.95 -14.77 -24.81
N VAL A 544 5.72 -14.07 -23.98
CA VAL A 544 5.20 -13.09 -23.01
C VAL A 544 5.72 -11.71 -23.40
N TYR A 545 4.80 -10.80 -23.67
CA TYR A 545 5.09 -9.37 -23.80
C TYR A 545 4.72 -8.70 -22.49
N SER A 546 5.55 -7.77 -22.01
CA SER A 546 5.27 -7.03 -20.79
C SER A 546 5.45 -5.53 -21.01
N LEU A 547 4.58 -4.75 -20.41
CA LEU A 547 4.72 -3.32 -20.16
C LEU A 547 4.67 -3.12 -18.64
N PHE A 548 5.65 -2.43 -18.08
CA PHE A 548 5.69 -2.04 -16.67
C PHE A 548 5.87 -0.54 -16.59
N ILE A 549 5.01 0.13 -15.81
CA ILE A 549 5.07 1.56 -15.54
C ILE A 549 5.14 1.73 -14.04
N SER A 550 6.03 2.59 -13.56
CA SER A 550 6.14 2.96 -12.15
C SER A 550 6.30 4.46 -11.99
N ILE A 551 5.60 5.02 -11.00
CA ILE A 551 5.73 6.41 -10.60
C ILE A 551 6.00 6.54 -9.10
N ASN A 552 6.56 7.68 -8.71
CA ASN A 552 6.60 8.07 -7.30
C ASN A 552 5.19 8.45 -6.81
N ASP A 553 4.85 8.10 -5.57
CA ASP A 553 3.56 8.44 -4.97
C ASP A 553 3.26 9.93 -4.90
N PHE A 554 4.28 10.77 -4.79
CA PHE A 554 4.20 12.23 -4.89
C PHE A 554 3.59 12.77 -6.20
N LEU A 555 3.38 11.93 -7.22
CA LEU A 555 2.72 12.31 -8.48
C LEU A 555 1.30 11.75 -8.62
N ALA A 556 0.81 11.03 -7.62
CA ALA A 556 -0.48 10.35 -7.64
C ALA A 556 -1.53 11.10 -6.79
N PRO A 557 -2.83 10.94 -7.11
CA PRO A 557 -3.91 11.57 -6.35
C PRO A 557 -3.92 11.14 -4.88
N GLY A 558 -3.95 12.13 -3.99
CA GLY A 558 -3.82 11.98 -2.54
C GLY A 558 -2.62 12.71 -1.93
N THR A 559 -1.76 13.33 -2.75
CA THR A 559 -0.73 14.29 -2.33
C THR A 559 -1.06 15.69 -2.89
N ASP A 560 -0.42 16.75 -2.36
CA ASP A 560 -0.61 18.15 -2.78
C ASP A 560 -0.33 18.42 -4.28
N TYR A 561 0.10 17.40 -5.05
CA TYR A 561 0.43 17.49 -6.46
C TYR A 561 -0.25 16.37 -7.27
N THR A 562 -1.26 16.74 -8.07
CA THR A 562 -1.93 15.83 -9.02
C THR A 562 -1.60 16.24 -10.45
N ASP A 563 -0.89 15.38 -11.19
CA ASP A 563 -0.57 15.61 -12.60
C ASP A 563 -1.55 14.85 -13.52
N ASN A 564 -2.70 15.48 -13.80
CA ASN A 564 -3.74 14.90 -14.65
C ASN A 564 -3.24 14.62 -16.09
N ARG A 565 -2.29 15.42 -16.60
CA ARG A 565 -1.71 15.22 -17.93
C ARG A 565 -0.87 13.94 -17.96
N LEU A 566 -0.06 13.72 -16.93
CA LEU A 566 0.69 12.48 -16.79
C LEU A 566 -0.25 11.28 -16.73
N MET A 567 -1.32 11.33 -15.92
CA MET A 567 -2.30 10.23 -15.84
C MET A 567 -2.92 9.90 -17.21
N TYR A 568 -3.33 10.91 -17.98
CA TYR A 568 -3.82 10.71 -19.36
C TYR A 568 -2.79 10.04 -20.28
N ILE A 569 -1.52 10.45 -20.17
CA ILE A 569 -0.42 9.84 -20.93
C ILE A 569 -0.25 8.36 -20.54
N LEU A 570 -0.20 8.05 -19.23
CA LEU A 570 -0.03 6.68 -18.74
C LEU A 570 -1.19 5.78 -19.18
N ASP A 571 -2.42 6.30 -19.11
CA ASP A 571 -3.61 5.63 -19.62
C ASP A 571 -3.50 5.32 -21.10
N THR A 572 -3.09 6.30 -21.90
CA THR A 572 -2.93 6.14 -23.35
C THR A 572 -1.86 5.07 -23.67
N ILE A 573 -0.74 5.06 -22.95
CA ILE A 573 0.33 4.05 -23.12
C ILE A 573 -0.21 2.64 -22.80
N VAL A 574 -0.89 2.47 -21.67
CA VAL A 574 -1.38 1.16 -21.22
C VAL A 574 -2.52 0.64 -22.11
N GLN A 575 -3.47 1.50 -22.48
CA GLN A 575 -4.61 1.11 -23.33
C GLN A 575 -4.19 0.78 -24.77
N SER A 576 -3.11 1.38 -25.26
CA SER A 576 -2.60 1.12 -26.61
C SER A 576 -1.60 -0.03 -26.66
N PHE A 577 -1.23 -0.63 -25.53
CA PHE A 577 -0.34 -1.78 -25.49
C PHE A 577 -1.06 -3.03 -25.99
N ASP A 578 -0.76 -3.41 -27.23
CA ASP A 578 -1.38 -4.55 -27.89
C ASP A 578 -0.37 -5.30 -28.77
N ILE A 579 -0.71 -6.54 -29.10
CA ILE A 579 -0.05 -7.28 -30.17
C ILE A 579 -0.51 -6.71 -31.51
N LYS A 580 0.42 -6.50 -32.44
CA LYS A 580 0.03 -6.24 -33.82
C LYS A 580 -0.57 -7.52 -34.38
N ARG A 581 -1.89 -7.60 -34.36
CA ARG A 581 -2.60 -8.54 -35.21
C ARG A 581 -2.34 -8.03 -36.62
N ASN A 582 -1.72 -8.85 -37.47
CA ASN A 582 -1.71 -8.57 -38.90
C ASN A 582 -3.18 -8.58 -39.36
N GLU A 583 -3.84 -7.44 -39.24
CA GLU A 583 -5.13 -7.22 -39.86
C GLU A 583 -4.89 -7.32 -41.36
N VAL A 584 -5.77 -8.07 -42.02
CA VAL A 584 -5.72 -8.35 -43.44
C VAL A 584 -5.74 -7.02 -44.19
N PHE A 585 -4.63 -6.65 -44.82
CA PHE A 585 -4.63 -5.54 -45.77
C PHE A 585 -5.08 -6.07 -47.13
N LEU A 586 -6.19 -5.52 -47.63
CA LEU A 586 -6.58 -5.63 -49.03
C LEU A 586 -5.74 -4.63 -49.83
N GLU A 587 -4.60 -5.07 -50.34
CA GLU A 587 -3.96 -4.40 -51.47
C GLU A 587 -4.28 -5.18 -52.76
N ASP A 588 -4.90 -4.48 -53.71
CA ASP A 588 -5.04 -4.82 -55.12
C ASP A 588 -5.15 -6.34 -55.42
N SER A 589 -6.34 -6.88 -55.15
CA SER A 589 -6.81 -8.20 -55.62
C SER A 589 -6.12 -9.46 -55.07
N ARG A 590 -5.34 -9.36 -53.98
CA ARG A 590 -4.75 -10.54 -53.32
C ARG A 590 -5.21 -10.62 -51.87
N VAL A 591 -5.89 -11.70 -51.51
CA VAL A 591 -6.22 -12.01 -50.10
C VAL A 591 -5.10 -12.88 -49.56
N ALA A 592 -4.44 -12.45 -48.49
CA ALA A 592 -3.51 -13.29 -47.73
C ALA A 592 -4.22 -13.79 -46.47
N PHE A 593 -4.13 -15.10 -46.21
CA PHE A 593 -4.63 -15.71 -44.99
C PHE A 593 -3.45 -16.16 -44.14
N THR A 594 -3.52 -15.96 -42.82
CA THR A 594 -2.65 -16.73 -41.92
C THR A 594 -3.07 -18.20 -41.95
N LYS A 595 -2.12 -19.11 -41.71
CA LYS A 595 -2.36 -20.57 -41.74
C LYS A 595 -3.51 -21.01 -40.83
N ASP A 596 -3.66 -20.38 -39.66
CA ASP A 596 -4.69 -20.72 -38.68
C ASP A 596 -6.07 -20.20 -39.09
N THR A 597 -6.16 -19.01 -39.68
CA THR A 597 -7.42 -18.48 -40.24
C THR A 597 -7.86 -19.31 -41.43
N LEU A 598 -6.93 -19.70 -42.31
CA LEU A 598 -7.21 -20.56 -43.45
C LEU A 598 -7.71 -21.95 -43.02
N ARG A 599 -7.14 -22.54 -41.95
CA ARG A 599 -7.57 -23.82 -41.37
C ARG A 599 -8.89 -23.76 -40.60
N LYS A 600 -9.25 -22.61 -40.04
CA LYS A 600 -10.56 -22.41 -39.40
C LYS A 600 -11.68 -22.29 -40.45
N VAL A 601 -11.38 -21.70 -41.61
CA VAL A 601 -12.33 -21.52 -42.72
C VAL A 601 -12.45 -22.78 -43.60
N LEU A 602 -11.32 -23.43 -43.91
CA LEU A 602 -11.28 -24.68 -44.67
C LEU A 602 -11.08 -25.81 -43.65
N CYS A 603 -12.13 -26.60 -43.39
CA CYS A 603 -12.13 -27.70 -42.41
C CYS A 603 -10.79 -28.45 -42.33
N ALA A 604 -10.41 -28.91 -41.13
CA ALA A 604 -9.07 -29.39 -40.73
C ALA A 604 -8.32 -30.38 -41.66
N ASN A 605 -8.95 -30.92 -42.70
CA ASN A 605 -8.40 -31.87 -43.66
C ASN A 605 -8.19 -31.31 -45.09
N ALA A 606 -8.35 -30.00 -45.32
CA ALA A 606 -8.14 -29.42 -46.66
C ALA A 606 -6.66 -29.45 -47.09
N LEU A 607 -6.38 -30.06 -48.25
CA LEU A 607 -5.05 -30.17 -48.84
C LEU A 607 -4.76 -28.90 -49.67
N ILE A 608 -3.72 -28.13 -49.30
CA ILE A 608 -3.32 -26.90 -50.00
C ILE A 608 -2.27 -27.28 -51.05
N SER A 609 -2.61 -27.20 -52.34
CA SER A 609 -1.79 -27.72 -53.42
C SER A 609 -0.67 -26.79 -53.90
N GLN A 610 -0.66 -25.50 -53.55
CA GLN A 610 0.44 -24.57 -53.86
C GLN A 610 0.58 -23.48 -52.78
N ALA A 611 1.58 -23.62 -51.90
CA ALA A 611 1.98 -22.59 -50.95
C ALA A 611 3.24 -21.90 -51.47
N SER A 612 3.18 -20.58 -51.69
CA SER A 612 4.38 -19.77 -51.91
C SER A 612 4.86 -19.20 -50.56
N PHE A 613 6.09 -19.53 -50.17
CA PHE A 613 6.71 -19.05 -48.94
C PHE A 613 7.38 -17.70 -49.20
N LEU A 614 7.04 -16.68 -48.40
CA LEU A 614 7.82 -15.45 -48.30
C LEU A 614 8.80 -15.55 -47.12
N ASN A 615 9.92 -14.86 -47.25
CA ASN A 615 11.12 -14.98 -46.41
C ASN A 615 10.97 -14.29 -45.03
N LEU A 616 9.77 -14.28 -44.45
CA LEU A 616 9.49 -13.90 -43.07
C LEU A 616 8.88 -15.14 -42.41
N LYS A 617 9.58 -15.69 -41.42
CA LYS A 617 9.30 -16.99 -40.80
C LYS A 617 7.82 -17.12 -40.39
N ASN A 618 7.08 -17.89 -41.20
CA ASN A 618 5.83 -18.64 -40.94
C ASN A 618 4.52 -18.18 -41.60
N ASP A 619 4.51 -17.18 -42.48
CA ASP A 619 3.29 -16.85 -43.24
C ASP A 619 3.22 -17.58 -44.60
N ILE A 620 2.08 -18.25 -44.85
CA ILE A 620 1.75 -18.90 -46.13
C ILE A 620 0.80 -17.98 -46.88
N LEU A 621 1.21 -17.48 -48.05
CA LEU A 621 0.29 -16.78 -48.95
C LEU A 621 -0.43 -17.82 -49.81
N THR A 622 -1.77 -17.86 -49.76
CA THR A 622 -2.60 -18.58 -50.75
C THR A 622 -3.34 -17.57 -51.59
N HIS A 623 -3.05 -17.51 -52.89
CA HIS A 623 -3.83 -16.72 -53.84
C HIS A 623 -5.26 -17.28 -53.92
N PRO A 624 -6.33 -16.49 -53.72
CA PRO A 624 -7.65 -16.89 -54.18
C PRO A 624 -7.78 -16.61 -55.69
N ALA A 625 -8.59 -17.44 -56.34
CA ALA A 625 -8.95 -17.41 -57.76
C ALA A 625 -7.82 -17.97 -58.66
N VAL A 626 -7.92 -19.19 -59.17
CA VAL A 626 -8.90 -19.55 -60.22
C VAL A 626 -9.57 -20.94 -60.02
N LEU A 627 -9.06 -21.83 -59.16
CA LEU A 627 -9.58 -23.21 -59.09
C LEU A 627 -10.78 -23.44 -58.15
N LEU A 628 -10.98 -22.58 -57.13
CA LEU A 628 -12.16 -22.66 -56.24
C LEU A 628 -13.47 -22.23 -56.91
N PHE A 629 -13.40 -21.59 -58.08
CA PHE A 629 -14.58 -21.16 -58.86
C PHE A 629 -15.36 -22.35 -59.46
N ALA A 630 -14.74 -23.52 -59.62
CA ALA A 630 -15.31 -24.61 -60.41
C ALA A 630 -16.02 -25.71 -59.61
N GLU A 631 -15.68 -25.93 -58.32
CA GLU A 631 -16.11 -27.16 -57.63
C GLU A 631 -17.15 -26.98 -56.51
N TYR A 632 -17.25 -25.83 -55.83
CA TYR A 632 -18.20 -25.69 -54.70
C TYR A 632 -18.81 -24.28 -54.56
N PRO A 633 -19.87 -23.96 -55.33
CA PRO A 633 -20.56 -22.66 -55.27
C PRO A 633 -21.28 -22.39 -53.93
N GLU A 634 -21.61 -23.44 -53.19
CA GLU A 634 -22.47 -23.35 -51.98
C GLU A 634 -21.73 -22.78 -50.76
N ILE A 635 -20.41 -22.87 -50.71
CA ILE A 635 -19.58 -22.34 -49.62
C ILE A 635 -19.68 -20.81 -49.53
N PHE A 636 -19.99 -20.15 -50.66
CA PHE A 636 -20.07 -18.69 -50.71
C PHE A 636 -21.39 -18.09 -50.19
N SER A 637 -22.44 -18.88 -49.93
CA SER A 637 -23.63 -18.35 -49.24
C SER A 637 -23.33 -17.98 -47.77
N GLN A 638 -22.34 -18.64 -47.17
CA GLN A 638 -21.89 -18.38 -45.80
C GLN A 638 -20.89 -17.23 -45.69
N ILE A 639 -20.14 -16.92 -46.76
CA ILE A 639 -19.18 -15.80 -46.80
C ILE A 639 -19.88 -14.44 -46.95
N LYS A 640 -21.10 -14.40 -47.49
CA LYS A 640 -21.91 -13.17 -47.57
C LYS A 640 -22.21 -12.54 -46.19
N TYR A 641 -22.12 -13.30 -45.10
CA TYR A 641 -22.31 -12.82 -43.74
C TYR A 641 -21.09 -12.11 -43.14
N PHE A 642 -19.90 -12.22 -43.75
CA PHE A 642 -18.66 -11.57 -43.29
C PHE A 642 -18.31 -10.29 -44.06
N LEU A 643 -19.15 -9.88 -45.02
CA LEU A 643 -18.93 -8.70 -45.89
C LEU A 643 -19.91 -7.55 -45.60
N LYS A 644 -20.20 -7.29 -44.33
CA LYS A 644 -20.79 -6.01 -43.91
C LYS A 644 -20.04 -5.39 -42.75
#